data_AF-A0A1H1AJN4-F1
#
_entry.id   AF-A0A1H1AJN4-F1
#
_cell.length_a   1.000
_cell.length_b   1.000
_cell.length_c   1.000
_cell.angle_alpha   90.00
_cell.angle_beta   90.00
_cell.angle_gamma   90.00
#
_symmetry.space_group_name_H-M   'P 1'
#
loop_
_entity.id
_entity.type
_entity.pdbx_description
1 polymer ?
#
loop_
_entity_poly.entity_id
_entity_poly.type
_entity_poly.pdbx_seq_one_letter_code
_entity_poly.pdbx_strand_id
1 'polypeptide(L)'
;MRFYVPEWDDFVDANYDFIHDEHSELDPSERDTAYIWDIFDYESTPIDGVLISREQVEDTPSKYERITENGVYDAPMLDIPKWLPTISDCGAWGYKSFPFPPYSNEEMLEFYETLDVSVGVTIDHLVLGSGHTARLYLDERAFPDGFSTSDIPDEISSEVDVMTDEWPAEWPDYVQEYEPSIYGTDVQEFDPAIFDQPLSAILADLDTHPHAVYRDDDMSFRYELTLANAKEMKELYDAGDYSFRLMVAIQGWDPRSYGRAAEQVLDLGYQYLGIGGVAGSSEEDVKDCVTSVGHRVKEFEREHETRVDTHVFGFAKTGAFETIGRSGMASFDSASMLRAAWTGGDNYHLDSDNRYDAIRIRYPSSRASVEEAVETALRGQEMLYALRAFDNDESIADALIDWHQSAVVSLDNLEPYLREHRHDDRYDQSLLRDVKEELRSDYAYGSKLRANFSGKFRGRLAKLLRKDDPDNPVPFSEYQDLIDRVRTVFDDWSPTKLEEISKREERSGEYGTFDQVWILVQNYAAHVEDEGYLDAYKEMLRHEPWRECDCRICREQGIEVAIFRGNNRNRRRGFHNTRRFYDQFERALPKMAVLTRGGTGLSVHESVDKFLQDNRPQFWSEVHDLPVAEIGAVTANGIHEWWDASPTSISFAPRAIQNELQEYCARYQDVFIDGKNWTPEKELVEAIESTGCNVHIIDDPRDLRAAVLKRLDYDSEFVPEPMMQSGLSDY
;
A
#
# COMPACT_ATOMS: atom_id res chain seq x y z
N MET A 1 -11.19 -15.35 0.56
CA MET A 1 -9.80 -14.90 0.84
C MET A 1 -9.82 -13.38 0.92
N ARG A 2 -9.02 -12.78 1.81
CA ARG A 2 -8.96 -11.33 2.03
C ARG A 2 -7.67 -10.72 1.48
N PHE A 3 -7.78 -9.56 0.85
CA PHE A 3 -6.64 -8.79 0.37
C PHE A 3 -6.39 -7.55 1.24
N TYR A 4 -5.19 -7.47 1.83
CA TYR A 4 -4.76 -6.34 2.66
C TYR A 4 -3.81 -5.42 1.89
N VAL A 5 -3.85 -4.12 2.19
CA VAL A 5 -2.87 -3.16 1.68
C VAL A 5 -2.11 -2.55 2.87
N PRO A 6 -0.76 -2.57 2.84
CA PRO A 6 0.05 -1.82 3.80
C PRO A 6 -0.19 -0.31 3.70
N GLU A 7 -0.42 0.34 4.83
CA GLU A 7 -0.55 1.80 4.96
C GLU A 7 0.83 2.45 4.97
N TRP A 8 1.12 3.32 3.99
CA TRP A 8 2.41 4.01 3.80
C TRP A 8 2.23 5.51 3.51
N ASP A 9 1.33 6.16 4.25
CA ASP A 9 0.91 7.55 4.06
C ASP A 9 0.47 7.81 2.61
N ASP A 10 -0.23 6.85 2.00
CA ASP A 10 -0.62 6.82 0.59
C ASP A 10 -1.88 7.63 0.26
N PHE A 11 -2.42 8.37 1.23
CA PHE A 11 -3.55 9.28 1.06
C PHE A 11 -3.33 10.34 -0.03
N VAL A 12 -4.41 10.90 -0.54
CA VAL A 12 -4.39 11.99 -1.50
C VAL A 12 -5.09 13.21 -0.95
N ASP A 13 -4.83 14.36 -1.56
CA ASP A 13 -5.63 15.55 -1.33
C ASP A 13 -6.94 15.40 -2.10
N ALA A 14 -8.06 15.23 -1.39
CA ALA A 14 -9.38 14.96 -1.97
C ALA A 14 -9.78 16.06 -2.97
N ASN A 15 -9.40 17.30 -2.69
CA ASN A 15 -9.76 18.50 -3.43
C ASN A 15 -8.60 19.05 -4.29
N TYR A 16 -7.66 18.18 -4.70
CA TYR A 16 -6.51 18.56 -5.53
C TYR A 16 -6.93 19.25 -6.83
N ASP A 17 -6.32 20.39 -7.14
CA ASP A 17 -6.57 21.14 -8.37
C ASP A 17 -5.69 20.60 -9.50
N PHE A 18 -6.25 19.69 -10.30
CA PHE A 18 -5.57 19.13 -11.47
C PHE A 18 -5.28 20.17 -12.55
N ILE A 19 -6.11 21.20 -12.68
CA ILE A 19 -5.96 22.25 -13.70
C ILE A 19 -4.69 23.06 -13.45
N HIS A 20 -4.49 23.51 -12.20
CA HIS A 20 -3.35 24.34 -11.81
C HIS A 20 -2.18 23.54 -11.17
N ASP A 21 -2.30 22.22 -11.08
CA ASP A 21 -1.35 21.29 -10.46
C ASP A 21 -1.00 21.65 -9.01
N GLU A 22 -2.00 22.00 -8.21
CA GLU A 22 -1.80 22.54 -6.86
C GLU A 22 -2.70 21.87 -5.84
N HIS A 23 -2.20 21.75 -4.61
CA HIS A 23 -3.00 21.27 -3.48
C HIS A 23 -4.14 22.22 -3.16
N SER A 24 -5.22 21.68 -2.60
CA SER A 24 -6.37 22.45 -2.10
C SER A 24 -5.92 23.51 -1.09
N GLU A 25 -5.05 23.12 -0.17
CA GLU A 25 -4.41 24.03 0.79
C GLU A 25 -2.87 23.92 0.75
N LEU A 26 -2.18 25.05 0.91
CA LEU A 26 -0.71 25.04 0.98
C LEU A 26 -0.21 24.50 2.33
N ASP A 27 -0.98 24.63 3.40
CA ASP A 27 -0.71 23.96 4.68
C ASP A 27 -1.17 22.49 4.62
N PRO A 28 -0.27 21.51 4.75
CA PRO A 28 -0.66 20.11 4.76
C PRO A 28 -1.70 19.74 5.83
N SER A 29 -1.73 20.43 6.98
CA SER A 29 -2.69 20.12 8.05
C SER A 29 -4.12 20.59 7.78
N GLU A 30 -4.32 21.46 6.80
CA GLU A 30 -5.64 21.98 6.41
C GLU A 30 -6.22 21.23 5.21
N ARG A 31 -5.46 20.30 4.62
CA ARG A 31 -5.91 19.50 3.48
C ARG A 31 -6.88 18.44 3.93
N ASP A 32 -7.89 18.23 3.08
CA ASP A 32 -8.79 17.09 3.17
C ASP A 32 -8.07 15.85 2.61
N THR A 33 -7.67 14.93 3.50
CA THR A 33 -6.94 13.72 3.16
C THR A 33 -7.89 12.57 2.89
N ALA A 34 -7.73 11.90 1.75
CA ALA A 34 -8.53 10.73 1.37
C ALA A 34 -7.64 9.53 1.08
N TYR A 35 -7.86 8.42 1.78
CA TYR A 35 -7.28 7.11 1.48
C TYR A 35 -8.12 6.37 0.44
N ILE A 36 -7.68 5.16 0.10
CA ILE A 36 -8.40 4.31 -0.84
C ILE A 36 -9.84 4.01 -0.36
N TRP A 37 -10.08 3.88 0.94
CA TRP A 37 -11.42 3.65 1.50
C TRP A 37 -12.30 4.90 1.58
N ASP A 38 -11.72 6.10 1.44
CA ASP A 38 -12.48 7.35 1.35
C ASP A 38 -12.91 7.67 -0.08
N ILE A 39 -12.13 7.17 -1.05
CA ILE A 39 -12.39 7.37 -2.49
C ILE A 39 -13.44 6.38 -3.00
N PHE A 40 -13.37 5.12 -2.58
CA PHE A 40 -14.30 4.09 -3.00
C PHE A 40 -15.41 3.91 -1.97
N ASP A 41 -16.62 3.60 -2.44
CA ASP A 41 -17.71 3.25 -1.54
C ASP A 41 -17.48 1.87 -0.91
N TYR A 42 -18.19 1.56 0.18
CA TYR A 42 -18.06 0.31 0.93
C TYR A 42 -18.07 -0.94 0.03
N GLU A 43 -18.97 -1.02 -0.95
CA GLU A 43 -19.10 -2.18 -1.85
C GLU A 43 -17.97 -2.27 -2.89
N SER A 44 -17.35 -1.14 -3.22
CA SER A 44 -16.38 -1.03 -4.32
C SER A 44 -14.93 -0.91 -3.87
N THR A 45 -14.70 -0.71 -2.56
CA THR A 45 -13.37 -0.55 -1.98
C THR A 45 -12.53 -1.80 -2.25
N PRO A 46 -11.40 -1.67 -2.99
CA PRO A 46 -10.67 -2.80 -3.56
C PRO A 46 -9.67 -3.46 -2.61
N ILE A 47 -9.97 -3.43 -1.32
CA ILE A 47 -9.20 -4.03 -0.23
C ILE A 47 -10.17 -4.56 0.82
N ASP A 48 -9.77 -5.59 1.54
CA ASP A 48 -10.53 -6.23 2.62
C ASP A 48 -9.94 -5.96 4.00
N GLY A 49 -8.85 -5.20 4.07
CA GLY A 49 -8.24 -4.77 5.32
C GLY A 49 -6.97 -3.97 5.09
N VAL A 50 -6.40 -3.46 6.17
CA VAL A 50 -5.22 -2.60 6.16
C VAL A 50 -4.12 -3.23 7.01
N LEU A 51 -2.87 -3.20 6.52
CA LEU A 51 -1.71 -3.62 7.29
C LEU A 51 -0.96 -2.40 7.84
N ILE A 52 -0.73 -2.36 9.15
CA ILE A 52 -0.05 -1.27 9.86
C ILE A 52 1.26 -1.79 10.44
N SER A 53 2.39 -1.34 9.91
CA SER A 53 3.69 -1.77 10.41
C SER A 53 4.15 -0.91 11.59
N ARG A 54 4.71 -1.54 12.64
CA ARG A 54 5.29 -0.81 13.77
C ARG A 54 6.36 0.21 13.32
N GLU A 55 7.21 -0.17 12.38
CA GLU A 55 8.22 0.72 11.77
C GLU A 55 7.58 2.01 11.22
N GLN A 56 6.44 1.87 10.53
CA GLN A 56 5.73 3.00 9.92
C GLN A 56 5.02 3.88 10.96
N VAL A 57 4.58 3.31 12.09
CA VAL A 57 3.99 4.05 13.20
C VAL A 57 5.06 4.87 13.93
N GLU A 58 6.26 4.30 14.08
CA GLU A 58 7.41 4.92 14.77
C GLU A 58 8.19 5.93 13.91
N ASP A 59 7.86 6.09 12.62
CA ASP A 59 8.56 6.98 11.68
C ASP A 59 8.71 8.42 12.18
N THR A 60 7.70 8.94 12.90
CA THR A 60 7.83 10.23 13.60
C THR A 60 7.22 10.19 15.01
N PRO A 61 7.79 10.93 15.99
CA PRO A 61 7.23 11.00 17.33
C PRO A 61 5.76 11.44 17.35
N SER A 62 5.38 12.39 16.48
CA SER A 62 4.00 12.86 16.38
C SER A 62 3.03 11.83 15.79
N LYS A 63 3.50 10.96 14.88
CA LYS A 63 2.67 9.87 14.32
C LYS A 63 2.49 8.79 15.37
N TYR A 64 3.56 8.41 16.05
CA TYR A 64 3.54 7.43 17.14
C TYR A 64 2.58 7.86 18.26
N GLU A 65 2.72 9.08 18.79
CA GLU A 65 1.84 9.62 19.83
C GLU A 65 0.39 9.67 19.36
N ARG A 66 0.13 10.19 18.16
CA ARG A 66 -1.23 10.30 17.60
C ARG A 66 -1.94 8.95 17.48
N ILE A 67 -1.26 7.91 17.00
CA ILE A 67 -1.87 6.59 16.80
C ILE A 67 -2.00 5.88 18.15
N THR A 68 -0.97 5.90 19.00
CA THR A 68 -1.04 5.21 20.32
C THR A 68 -2.02 5.84 21.30
N GLU A 69 -2.31 7.14 21.19
CA GLU A 69 -3.32 7.80 22.03
C GLU A 69 -4.78 7.50 21.62
N ASN A 70 -5.03 7.15 20.35
CA ASN A 70 -6.37 7.07 19.78
C ASN A 70 -6.74 5.70 19.21
N GLY A 71 -5.76 4.81 18.99
CA GLY A 71 -5.93 3.58 18.21
C GLY A 71 -6.04 3.86 16.70
N VAL A 72 -5.88 2.83 15.87
CA VAL A 72 -5.86 2.97 14.39
C VAL A 72 -7.20 3.41 13.79
N TYR A 73 -8.31 3.14 14.48
CA TYR A 73 -9.66 3.44 14.03
C TYR A 73 -10.13 4.86 14.33
N ASP A 74 -9.60 5.50 15.38
CA ASP A 74 -10.04 6.83 15.80
C ASP A 74 -8.88 7.86 15.74
N ALA A 75 -7.69 7.46 15.26
CA ALA A 75 -6.53 8.35 15.08
C ALA A 75 -6.77 9.42 14.01
N PRO A 76 -6.63 10.72 14.34
CA PRO A 76 -6.77 11.80 13.36
C PRO A 76 -5.85 11.60 12.15
N MET A 77 -6.32 11.96 10.96
CA MET A 77 -5.71 11.68 9.66
C MET A 77 -5.69 10.22 9.21
N LEU A 78 -5.69 9.22 10.10
CA LEU A 78 -5.72 7.81 9.67
C LEU A 78 -7.15 7.27 9.60
N ASP A 79 -7.92 7.40 10.69
CA ASP A 79 -9.37 7.16 10.79
C ASP A 79 -9.87 5.97 9.93
N ILE A 80 -9.27 4.78 10.15
CA ILE A 80 -9.64 3.59 9.38
C ILE A 80 -11.11 3.25 9.69
N PRO A 81 -11.95 2.96 8.68
CA PRO A 81 -13.32 2.53 8.94
C PRO A 81 -13.38 1.24 9.77
N LYS A 82 -14.23 1.20 10.79
CA LYS A 82 -14.38 0.04 11.71
C LYS A 82 -14.79 -1.27 11.02
N TRP A 83 -15.30 -1.21 9.80
CA TRP A 83 -15.61 -2.39 8.98
C TRP A 83 -14.39 -2.98 8.25
N LEU A 84 -13.27 -2.24 8.18
CA LEU A 84 -12.00 -2.72 7.63
C LEU A 84 -11.14 -3.32 8.76
N PRO A 85 -10.90 -4.65 8.78
CA PRO A 85 -10.01 -5.27 9.74
C PRO A 85 -8.57 -4.81 9.53
N THR A 86 -7.81 -4.75 10.61
CA THR A 86 -6.40 -4.35 10.62
C THR A 86 -5.48 -5.50 11.03
N ILE A 87 -4.33 -5.60 10.37
CA ILE A 87 -3.20 -6.44 10.79
C ILE A 87 -2.07 -5.50 11.18
N SER A 88 -1.42 -5.74 12.33
CA SER A 88 -0.19 -5.03 12.66
C SER A 88 0.99 -5.98 12.79
N ASP A 89 2.04 -5.68 12.01
CA ASP A 89 3.29 -6.44 12.03
C ASP A 89 4.35 -5.78 12.92
N CYS A 90 5.41 -6.53 13.22
CA CYS A 90 6.50 -6.06 14.06
C CYS A 90 7.51 -5.17 13.32
N GLY A 91 7.35 -4.93 12.01
CA GLY A 91 8.28 -4.12 11.22
C GLY A 91 9.63 -4.78 10.92
N ALA A 92 9.66 -6.10 10.70
CA ALA A 92 10.92 -6.86 10.51
C ALA A 92 11.79 -6.42 9.33
N TRP A 93 11.25 -5.65 8.39
CA TRP A 93 12.02 -4.99 7.33
C TRP A 93 12.90 -3.87 7.86
N GLY A 94 12.43 -3.10 8.85
CA GLY A 94 13.13 -1.98 9.46
C GLY A 94 14.36 -2.39 10.27
N TYR A 95 14.35 -3.58 10.88
CA TYR A 95 15.49 -4.13 11.63
C TYR A 95 16.15 -5.34 10.95
N LYS A 96 15.94 -5.54 9.65
CA LYS A 96 16.57 -6.67 8.93
C LYS A 96 18.10 -6.63 8.98
N SER A 97 18.69 -5.45 9.16
CA SER A 97 20.13 -5.19 9.25
C SER A 97 20.65 -5.28 10.69
N PHE A 98 19.78 -5.55 11.67
CA PHE A 98 20.17 -5.73 13.07
C PHE A 98 20.48 -7.20 13.36
N PRO A 99 21.36 -7.48 14.34
CA PRO A 99 21.61 -8.84 14.79
C PRO A 99 20.44 -9.46 15.57
N PHE A 100 19.52 -8.64 16.07
CA PHE A 100 18.35 -9.02 16.87
C PHE A 100 17.19 -8.05 16.65
N PRO A 101 15.93 -8.48 16.82
CA PRO A 101 14.78 -7.57 16.93
C PRO A 101 14.95 -6.56 18.09
N PRO A 102 14.66 -5.27 17.88
CA PRO A 102 14.91 -4.23 18.88
C PRO A 102 13.82 -4.12 19.97
N TYR A 103 12.87 -5.07 20.01
CA TYR A 103 11.70 -5.02 20.88
C TYR A 103 11.58 -6.30 21.71
N SER A 104 10.97 -6.20 22.89
CA SER A 104 10.63 -7.39 23.69
C SER A 104 9.27 -8.00 23.30
N ASN A 105 9.09 -9.28 23.60
CA ASN A 105 7.85 -10.01 23.31
C ASN A 105 6.63 -9.43 24.05
N GLU A 106 6.78 -9.02 25.32
CA GLU A 106 5.71 -8.38 26.12
C GLU A 106 5.35 -6.99 25.58
N GLU A 107 6.37 -6.16 25.32
CA GLU A 107 6.18 -4.81 24.77
C GLU A 107 5.42 -4.82 23.44
N MET A 108 5.66 -5.83 22.60
CA MET A 108 4.99 -5.96 21.32
C MET A 108 3.50 -6.28 21.45
N LEU A 109 3.11 -7.13 22.41
CA LEU A 109 1.71 -7.42 22.67
C LEU A 109 0.97 -6.18 23.18
N GLU A 110 1.58 -5.44 24.12
CA GLU A 110 1.04 -4.18 24.63
C GLU A 110 0.93 -3.11 23.54
N PHE A 111 1.88 -3.08 22.60
CA PHE A 111 1.81 -2.20 21.44
C PHE A 111 0.57 -2.50 20.59
N TYR A 112 0.31 -3.76 20.24
CA TYR A 112 -0.88 -4.13 19.45
C TYR A 112 -2.19 -3.81 20.17
N GLU A 113 -2.26 -4.06 21.48
CA GLU A 113 -3.43 -3.68 22.29
C GLU A 113 -3.65 -2.17 22.28
N THR A 114 -2.57 -1.40 22.45
CA THR A 114 -2.61 0.07 22.43
C THR A 114 -3.08 0.62 21.08
N LEU A 115 -2.73 -0.06 19.98
CA LEU A 115 -3.16 0.34 18.64
C LEU A 115 -4.62 -0.02 18.35
N ASP A 116 -5.30 -0.82 19.17
CA ASP A 116 -6.66 -1.32 18.94
C ASP A 116 -6.79 -2.03 17.58
N VAL A 117 -5.82 -2.89 17.23
CA VAL A 117 -5.81 -3.61 15.94
C VAL A 117 -6.64 -4.89 15.99
N SER A 118 -7.14 -5.38 14.85
CA SER A 118 -7.86 -6.67 14.83
C SER A 118 -6.93 -7.86 15.01
N VAL A 119 -5.70 -7.77 14.49
CA VAL A 119 -4.71 -8.85 14.48
C VAL A 119 -3.32 -8.29 14.76
N GLY A 120 -2.62 -8.86 15.74
CA GLY A 120 -1.20 -8.61 15.99
C GLY A 120 -0.34 -9.77 15.50
N VAL A 121 0.87 -9.52 15.04
CA VAL A 121 1.78 -10.55 14.50
C VAL A 121 2.98 -10.75 15.43
N THR A 122 3.38 -11.99 15.70
CA THR A 122 4.56 -12.25 16.54
C THR A 122 5.84 -11.65 15.97
N ILE A 123 6.80 -11.31 16.83
CA ILE A 123 8.14 -10.89 16.41
C ILE A 123 8.82 -12.02 15.63
N ASP A 124 9.23 -11.73 14.41
CA ASP A 124 10.06 -12.60 13.59
C ASP A 124 11.40 -11.95 13.24
N HIS A 125 12.31 -12.74 12.71
CA HIS A 125 13.54 -12.21 12.13
C HIS A 125 13.66 -12.74 10.70
N LEU A 126 13.51 -11.85 9.71
CA LEU A 126 13.47 -12.21 8.29
C LEU A 126 14.66 -13.11 7.90
N VAL A 127 14.38 -14.31 7.40
CA VAL A 127 15.41 -15.18 6.82
C VAL A 127 15.73 -14.65 5.42
N LEU A 128 16.92 -14.06 5.26
CA LEU A 128 17.32 -13.44 4.00
C LEU A 128 18.04 -14.46 3.09
N GLY A 129 17.59 -14.57 1.85
CA GLY A 129 18.15 -15.47 0.83
C GLY A 129 19.32 -14.89 0.04
N SER A 130 20.14 -13.99 0.61
CA SER A 130 21.20 -13.22 -0.07
C SER A 130 22.36 -14.05 -0.66
N GLY A 131 22.27 -15.39 -0.66
CA GLY A 131 23.31 -16.29 -1.14
C GLY A 131 24.42 -16.55 -0.13
N HIS A 132 24.45 -15.82 0.99
CA HIS A 132 25.33 -16.03 2.14
C HIS A 132 24.51 -16.50 3.34
N THR A 133 24.98 -17.55 4.02
CA THR A 133 24.47 -17.97 5.33
C THR A 133 25.13 -17.19 6.46
N ALA A 134 26.40 -16.80 6.28
CA ALA A 134 27.17 -16.05 7.26
C ALA A 134 26.90 -14.55 7.15
N ARG A 135 26.80 -13.87 8.30
CA ARG A 135 26.59 -12.42 8.41
C ARG A 135 27.51 -11.77 9.42
N LEU A 136 27.95 -10.55 9.11
CA LEU A 136 28.68 -9.67 10.02
C LEU A 136 27.87 -8.38 10.19
N TYR A 137 27.36 -8.16 11.39
CA TYR A 137 26.63 -6.95 11.76
C TYR A 137 27.58 -5.95 12.40
N LEU A 138 27.47 -4.68 12.01
CA LEU A 138 28.25 -3.57 12.54
C LEU A 138 27.32 -2.40 12.88
N ASP A 139 27.47 -1.86 14.09
CA ASP A 139 26.75 -0.66 14.53
C ASP A 139 27.38 0.61 13.93
N GLU A 140 26.61 1.39 13.18
CA GLU A 140 27.10 2.64 12.58
C GLU A 140 27.49 3.69 13.62
N ARG A 141 26.99 3.61 14.86
CA ARG A 141 27.41 4.52 15.94
C ARG A 141 28.87 4.35 16.32
N ALA A 142 29.43 3.16 16.06
CA ALA A 142 30.83 2.86 16.28
C ALA A 142 31.72 3.22 15.08
N PHE A 143 31.18 3.81 14.00
CA PHE A 143 31.99 4.25 12.87
C PHE A 143 32.70 5.57 13.23
N PRO A 144 34.03 5.65 13.10
CA PRO A 144 34.74 6.89 13.37
C PRO A 144 34.41 7.95 12.31
N ASP A 145 34.64 9.22 12.66
CA ASP A 145 34.39 10.36 11.78
C ASP A 145 35.00 10.17 10.38
N GLY A 146 34.15 10.14 9.35
CA GLY A 146 34.56 10.02 7.95
C GLY A 146 34.76 8.58 7.45
N PHE A 147 34.40 7.57 8.25
CA PHE A 147 34.29 6.17 7.85
C PHE A 147 32.81 5.79 7.65
N SER A 148 32.54 4.96 6.66
CA SER A 148 31.21 4.53 6.25
C SER A 148 31.23 3.11 5.73
N THR A 149 30.05 2.53 5.49
CA THR A 149 29.90 1.19 4.90
C THR A 149 30.62 1.05 3.57
N SER A 150 30.70 2.11 2.77
CA SER A 150 31.41 2.09 1.48
C SER A 150 32.94 2.04 1.60
N ASP A 151 33.48 2.24 2.80
CA ASP A 151 34.91 2.13 3.08
C ASP A 151 35.31 0.69 3.47
N ILE A 152 34.34 -0.20 3.69
CA ILE A 152 34.58 -1.63 3.94
C ILE A 152 34.96 -2.31 2.61
N PRO A 153 36.12 -2.99 2.52
CA PRO A 153 36.56 -3.63 1.28
C PRO A 153 35.56 -4.65 0.71
N ASP A 154 35.33 -4.57 -0.62
CA ASP A 154 34.43 -5.47 -1.37
C ASP A 154 34.82 -6.95 -1.20
N GLU A 155 36.10 -7.25 -0.95
CA GLU A 155 36.57 -8.61 -0.69
C GLU A 155 35.88 -9.24 0.53
N ILE A 156 35.61 -8.47 1.59
CA ILE A 156 34.90 -8.94 2.78
C ILE A 156 33.45 -9.26 2.41
N SER A 157 32.79 -8.31 1.75
CA SER A 157 31.39 -8.41 1.32
C SER A 157 31.16 -9.55 0.31
N SER A 158 32.21 -10.04 -0.33
CA SER A 158 32.16 -11.22 -1.21
C SER A 158 32.23 -12.57 -0.48
N GLU A 159 32.70 -12.58 0.77
CA GLU A 159 32.82 -13.77 1.61
C GLU A 159 31.70 -13.86 2.66
N VAL A 160 31.31 -12.72 3.24
CA VAL A 160 30.26 -12.59 4.26
C VAL A 160 29.33 -11.45 3.90
N ASP A 161 28.04 -11.59 4.23
CA ASP A 161 27.06 -10.52 4.06
C ASP A 161 27.21 -9.52 5.22
N VAL A 162 27.74 -8.33 4.92
CA VAL A 162 28.00 -7.26 5.90
C VAL A 162 26.77 -6.37 6.02
N MET A 163 26.22 -6.30 7.23
CA MET A 163 25.04 -5.52 7.56
C MET A 163 25.45 -4.36 8.45
N THR A 164 25.18 -3.13 8.01
CA THR A 164 25.42 -1.93 8.81
C THR A 164 24.12 -1.18 9.03
N ASP A 165 23.93 -0.69 10.25
CA ASP A 165 22.83 0.18 10.59
C ASP A 165 23.07 0.86 11.95
N GLU A 166 22.29 1.88 12.28
CA GLU A 166 22.31 2.52 13.60
C GLU A 166 21.51 1.66 14.60
N TRP A 167 22.19 1.00 15.54
CA TRP A 167 21.54 0.12 16.53
C TRP A 167 20.80 0.92 17.63
N PRO A 168 19.82 0.31 18.33
CA PRO A 168 19.14 0.97 19.45
C PRO A 168 20.10 1.34 20.58
N ALA A 169 19.76 2.40 21.32
CA ALA A 169 20.52 2.86 22.50
C ALA A 169 20.66 1.77 23.56
N GLU A 170 19.60 0.99 23.77
CA GLU A 170 19.55 -0.13 24.69
C GLU A 170 18.88 -1.32 23.98
N TRP A 171 19.48 -2.50 24.10
CA TRP A 171 18.89 -3.75 23.61
C TRP A 171 17.92 -4.33 24.65
N PRO A 172 16.83 -5.01 24.23
CA PRO A 172 15.96 -5.73 25.16
C PRO A 172 16.70 -6.81 25.96
N ASP A 173 16.23 -7.09 27.17
CA ASP A 173 16.89 -8.00 28.13
C ASP A 173 17.23 -9.39 27.56
N TYR A 174 16.37 -9.94 26.68
CA TYR A 174 16.60 -11.26 26.09
C TYR A 174 17.90 -11.32 25.26
N VAL A 175 18.35 -10.20 24.69
CA VAL A 175 19.58 -10.13 23.90
C VAL A 175 20.79 -10.50 24.75
N GLN A 176 20.77 -10.21 26.05
CA GLN A 176 21.84 -10.57 26.97
C GLN A 176 22.10 -12.09 27.02
N GLU A 177 21.07 -12.91 26.81
CA GLU A 177 21.19 -14.36 26.84
C GLU A 177 21.91 -14.92 25.60
N TYR A 178 21.75 -14.24 24.46
CA TYR A 178 22.32 -14.64 23.17
C TYR A 178 23.67 -13.98 22.89
N GLU A 179 23.79 -12.68 23.16
CA GLU A 179 24.97 -11.87 22.86
C GLU A 179 25.25 -10.86 23.99
N PRO A 180 25.85 -11.33 25.10
CA PRO A 180 26.15 -10.46 26.24
C PRO A 180 27.19 -9.37 25.93
N SER A 181 27.91 -9.46 24.80
CA SER A 181 28.94 -8.48 24.42
C SER A 181 28.37 -7.12 24.04
N ILE A 182 27.14 -7.06 23.51
CA ILE A 182 26.50 -5.83 23.02
C ILE A 182 25.49 -5.22 24.02
N TYR A 183 25.27 -5.87 25.17
CA TYR A 183 24.25 -5.46 26.13
C TYR A 183 24.80 -4.52 27.21
N GLY A 184 24.22 -3.32 27.33
CA GLY A 184 24.57 -2.35 28.39
C GLY A 184 25.96 -1.73 28.25
N THR A 185 26.42 -1.52 27.01
CA THR A 185 27.77 -1.03 26.69
C THR A 185 27.76 0.38 26.11
N ASP A 186 28.77 1.18 26.45
CA ASP A 186 29.00 2.49 25.83
C ASP A 186 29.54 2.33 24.40
N VAL A 187 29.26 3.31 23.54
CA VAL A 187 29.75 3.32 22.15
C VAL A 187 31.27 3.28 22.09
N GLN A 188 31.81 2.21 21.49
CA GLN A 188 33.24 2.04 21.23
C GLN A 188 33.51 2.07 19.72
N GLU A 189 34.30 3.04 19.26
CA GLU A 189 34.66 3.17 17.83
C GLU A 189 35.50 1.99 17.33
N PHE A 190 35.27 1.57 16.09
CA PHE A 190 36.14 0.64 15.38
C PHE A 190 37.47 1.31 15.00
N ASP A 191 38.55 0.53 14.98
CA ASP A 191 39.78 0.92 14.28
C ASP A 191 39.62 0.60 12.78
N PRO A 192 39.58 1.59 11.87
CA PRO A 192 39.40 1.34 10.43
C PRO A 192 40.45 0.38 9.84
N ALA A 193 41.65 0.33 10.42
CA ALA A 193 42.71 -0.55 9.96
C ALA A 193 42.38 -2.05 10.14
N ILE A 194 41.38 -2.39 10.96
CA ILE A 194 40.93 -3.78 11.12
C ILE A 194 40.38 -4.31 9.79
N PHE A 195 39.64 -3.49 9.04
CA PHE A 195 38.99 -3.90 7.79
C PHE A 195 39.96 -4.10 6.62
N ASP A 196 41.23 -3.70 6.75
CA ASP A 196 42.28 -4.00 5.76
C ASP A 196 42.84 -5.44 5.89
N GLN A 197 42.37 -6.21 6.89
CA GLN A 197 42.83 -7.55 7.18
C GLN A 197 41.99 -8.63 6.45
N PRO A 198 42.49 -9.87 6.30
CA PRO A 198 41.65 -10.98 5.84
C PRO A 198 40.48 -11.23 6.80
N LEU A 199 39.33 -11.69 6.29
CA LEU A 199 38.10 -11.91 7.06
C LEU A 199 38.35 -12.68 8.37
N SER A 200 39.12 -13.76 8.36
CA SER A 200 39.42 -14.54 9.57
C SER A 200 40.09 -13.74 10.70
N ALA A 201 40.87 -12.71 10.39
CA ALA A 201 41.51 -11.84 11.38
C ALA A 201 40.53 -10.77 11.86
N ILE A 202 39.72 -10.20 10.95
CA ILE A 202 38.63 -9.28 11.29
C ILE A 202 37.68 -9.92 12.31
N LEU A 203 37.22 -11.14 12.02
CA LEU A 203 36.30 -11.86 12.90
C LEU A 203 36.92 -12.14 14.27
N ALA A 204 38.22 -12.44 14.33
CA ALA A 204 38.91 -12.66 15.60
C ALA A 204 39.07 -11.36 16.43
N ASP A 205 39.29 -10.22 15.76
CA ASP A 205 39.39 -8.91 16.41
C ASP A 205 38.02 -8.39 16.87
N LEU A 206 36.94 -8.76 16.16
CA LEU A 206 35.57 -8.34 16.44
C LEU A 206 34.77 -9.27 17.35
N ASP A 207 35.27 -10.48 17.65
CA ASP A 207 34.56 -11.55 18.41
C ASP A 207 33.93 -11.09 19.73
N THR A 208 34.54 -10.11 20.40
CA THR A 208 34.03 -9.55 21.67
C THR A 208 33.80 -8.04 21.61
N HIS A 209 33.70 -7.47 20.41
CA HIS A 209 33.50 -6.03 20.26
C HIS A 209 32.03 -5.66 20.53
N PRO A 210 31.72 -4.66 21.38
CA PRO A 210 30.34 -4.37 21.81
C PRO A 210 29.42 -3.80 20.71
N HIS A 211 29.96 -3.64 19.50
CA HIS A 211 29.28 -3.07 18.33
C HIS A 211 29.40 -3.95 17.09
N ALA A 212 29.86 -5.19 17.24
CA ALA A 212 29.93 -6.15 16.14
C ALA A 212 29.34 -7.50 16.56
N VAL A 213 28.62 -8.14 15.65
CA VAL A 213 28.13 -9.51 15.83
C VAL A 213 28.43 -10.29 14.56
N TYR A 214 29.12 -11.41 14.68
CA TYR A 214 29.33 -12.33 13.56
C TYR A 214 28.56 -13.64 13.79
N ARG A 215 27.93 -14.14 12.74
CA ARG A 215 27.31 -15.46 12.72
C ARG A 215 27.68 -16.19 11.44
N ASP A 216 28.07 -17.46 11.58
CA ASP A 216 28.42 -18.33 10.46
C ASP A 216 27.18 -18.89 9.74
N ASP A 217 26.11 -19.14 10.48
CA ASP A 217 24.79 -19.52 9.98
C ASP A 217 23.68 -18.66 10.60
N ASP A 218 23.61 -17.42 10.15
CA ASP A 218 22.61 -16.46 10.60
C ASP A 218 21.20 -16.84 10.12
N MET A 219 21.06 -17.53 8.98
CA MET A 219 19.75 -17.99 8.50
C MET A 219 19.10 -18.97 9.50
N SER A 220 19.84 -19.97 9.96
CA SER A 220 19.35 -20.90 10.99
C SER A 220 19.08 -20.18 12.31
N PHE A 221 19.94 -19.24 12.70
CA PHE A 221 19.74 -18.45 13.92
C PHE A 221 18.43 -17.67 13.90
N ARG A 222 18.17 -16.92 12.82
CA ARG A 222 16.93 -16.13 12.65
C ARG A 222 15.68 -17.01 12.64
N TYR A 223 15.76 -18.17 12.00
CA TYR A 223 14.69 -19.17 11.98
C TYR A 223 14.34 -19.66 13.39
N GLU A 224 15.35 -20.10 14.16
CA GLU A 224 15.14 -20.60 15.53
C GLU A 224 14.70 -19.48 16.48
N LEU A 225 15.25 -18.27 16.36
CA LEU A 225 14.82 -17.12 17.16
C LEU A 225 13.35 -16.76 16.89
N THR A 226 12.91 -16.81 15.63
CA THR A 226 11.50 -16.58 15.26
C THR A 226 10.59 -17.59 15.95
N LEU A 227 10.96 -18.89 15.97
CA LEU A 227 10.17 -19.93 16.64
C LEU A 227 10.20 -19.80 18.17
N ALA A 228 11.33 -19.37 18.75
CA ALA A 228 11.44 -19.10 20.17
C ALA A 228 10.54 -17.94 20.60
N ASN A 229 10.56 -16.83 19.84
CA ASN A 229 9.66 -15.68 20.07
C ASN A 229 8.19 -16.08 19.92
N ALA A 230 7.84 -16.87 18.91
CA ALA A 230 6.49 -17.39 18.74
C ALA A 230 6.04 -18.16 19.99
N LYS A 231 6.88 -19.04 20.53
CA LYS A 231 6.55 -19.77 21.75
C LYS A 231 6.32 -18.85 22.95
N GLU A 232 7.26 -17.93 23.21
CA GLU A 232 7.16 -17.04 24.36
C GLU A 232 5.96 -16.09 24.25
N MET A 233 5.73 -15.48 23.08
CA MET A 233 4.57 -14.62 22.84
C MET A 233 3.26 -15.37 22.99
N LYS A 234 3.18 -16.66 22.61
CA LYS A 234 1.99 -17.47 22.86
C LYS A 234 1.72 -17.65 24.34
N GLU A 235 2.76 -17.96 25.13
CA GLU A 235 2.65 -18.13 26.58
C GLU A 235 2.22 -16.83 27.27
N LEU A 236 2.77 -15.68 26.85
CA LEU A 236 2.36 -14.36 27.35
C LEU A 236 0.94 -14.00 26.94
N TYR A 237 0.58 -14.19 25.67
CA TYR A 237 -0.75 -13.89 25.15
C TYR A 237 -1.84 -14.70 25.84
N ASP A 238 -1.63 -16.00 26.04
CA ASP A 238 -2.59 -16.88 26.75
C ASP A 238 -2.73 -16.54 28.24
N ALA A 239 -1.71 -15.91 28.83
CA ALA A 239 -1.74 -15.44 30.21
C ALA A 239 -2.36 -14.03 30.36
N GLY A 240 -2.39 -13.26 29.27
CA GLY A 240 -2.95 -11.91 29.19
C GLY A 240 -4.45 -11.89 28.86
N ASP A 241 -4.99 -10.67 28.74
CA ASP A 241 -6.36 -10.39 28.30
C ASP A 241 -6.29 -9.37 27.16
N TYR A 242 -5.95 -9.88 25.97
CA TYR A 242 -5.76 -9.08 24.76
C TYR A 242 -7.02 -9.12 23.89
N SER A 243 -7.38 -7.99 23.29
CA SER A 243 -8.60 -7.84 22.48
C SER A 243 -8.42 -8.24 21.01
N PHE A 244 -7.18 -8.34 20.54
CA PHE A 244 -6.81 -8.69 19.17
C PHE A 244 -6.51 -10.18 19.01
N ARG A 245 -6.60 -10.71 17.78
CA ARG A 245 -6.18 -12.08 17.45
C ARG A 245 -4.67 -12.16 17.20
N LEU A 246 -3.96 -13.11 17.80
CA LEU A 246 -2.53 -13.29 17.56
C LEU A 246 -2.25 -14.17 16.33
N MET A 247 -1.52 -13.62 15.36
CA MET A 247 -0.94 -14.34 14.22
C MET A 247 0.52 -14.67 14.51
N VAL A 248 0.95 -15.91 14.25
CA VAL A 248 2.37 -16.26 14.28
C VAL A 248 3.01 -16.04 12.92
N ALA A 249 4.07 -15.25 12.85
CA ALA A 249 4.93 -15.18 11.67
C ALA A 249 5.89 -16.39 11.65
N ILE A 250 5.94 -17.09 10.52
CA ILE A 250 6.89 -18.16 10.26
C ILE A 250 7.84 -17.78 9.12
N GLN A 251 9.09 -18.23 9.24
CA GLN A 251 10.16 -17.98 8.29
C GLN A 251 10.73 -19.30 7.75
N GLY A 252 11.51 -19.22 6.68
CA GLY A 252 12.14 -20.38 6.07
C GLY A 252 12.92 -20.01 4.81
N TRP A 253 13.60 -20.99 4.23
CA TRP A 253 14.36 -20.85 2.99
C TRP A 253 13.97 -21.89 1.93
N ASP A 254 13.25 -22.94 2.32
CA ASP A 254 12.72 -23.96 1.42
C ASP A 254 11.36 -24.48 1.93
N PRO A 255 10.60 -25.21 1.08
CA PRO A 255 9.29 -25.73 1.47
C PRO A 255 9.33 -26.62 2.73
N ARG A 256 10.43 -27.32 3.01
CA ARG A 256 10.56 -28.20 4.18
C ARG A 256 10.76 -27.40 5.46
N SER A 257 11.57 -26.33 5.43
CA SER A 257 11.76 -25.46 6.60
C SER A 257 10.45 -24.76 6.98
N TYR A 258 9.67 -24.28 5.99
CA TYR A 258 8.36 -23.70 6.24
C TYR A 258 7.34 -24.71 6.77
N GLY A 259 7.31 -25.93 6.19
CA GLY A 259 6.44 -27.00 6.68
C GLY A 259 6.74 -27.37 8.14
N ARG A 260 8.02 -27.47 8.52
CA ARG A 260 8.44 -27.74 9.90
C ARG A 260 8.07 -26.59 10.85
N ALA A 261 8.23 -25.34 10.42
CA ALA A 261 7.83 -24.19 11.22
C ALA A 261 6.32 -24.22 11.48
N ALA A 262 5.52 -24.50 10.44
CA ALA A 262 4.08 -24.64 10.55
C ALA A 262 3.68 -25.74 11.55
N GLU A 263 4.25 -26.95 11.45
CA GLU A 263 4.00 -28.05 12.41
C GLU A 263 4.30 -27.62 13.85
N GLN A 264 5.45 -26.98 14.09
CA GLN A 264 5.84 -26.55 15.43
C GLN A 264 4.89 -25.51 16.02
N VAL A 265 4.48 -24.51 15.26
CA VAL A 265 3.59 -23.45 15.79
C VAL A 265 2.15 -23.93 15.93
N LEU A 266 1.71 -24.89 15.13
CA LEU A 266 0.43 -25.57 15.30
C LEU A 266 0.40 -26.37 16.62
N ASP A 267 1.49 -27.06 16.96
CA ASP A 267 1.64 -27.77 18.23
C ASP A 267 1.62 -26.83 19.46
N LEU A 268 1.97 -25.55 19.28
CA LEU A 268 1.83 -24.50 20.30
C LEU A 268 0.38 -23.98 20.45
N GLY A 269 -0.53 -24.40 19.57
CA GLY A 269 -1.94 -24.01 19.59
C GLY A 269 -2.25 -22.72 18.84
N TYR A 270 -1.40 -22.29 17.90
CA TYR A 270 -1.75 -21.17 17.00
C TYR A 270 -2.85 -21.55 16.02
N GLN A 271 -3.81 -20.64 15.84
CA GLN A 271 -4.91 -20.77 14.87
C GLN A 271 -4.85 -19.71 13.75
N TYR A 272 -3.76 -18.94 13.67
CA TYR A 272 -3.50 -18.00 12.59
C TYR A 272 -2.00 -17.91 12.31
N LEU A 273 -1.57 -18.31 11.11
CA LEU A 273 -0.16 -18.31 10.71
C LEU A 273 0.09 -17.32 9.56
N GLY A 274 1.22 -16.63 9.57
CA GLY A 274 1.68 -15.74 8.50
C GLY A 274 2.99 -16.23 7.91
N ILE A 275 3.04 -16.37 6.58
CA ILE A 275 4.24 -16.82 5.85
C ILE A 275 5.07 -15.60 5.48
N GLY A 276 6.15 -15.36 6.23
CA GLY A 276 7.11 -14.28 5.99
C GLY A 276 8.25 -14.68 5.05
N GLY A 277 9.06 -13.70 4.62
CA GLY A 277 10.28 -13.94 3.81
C GLY A 277 10.06 -14.21 2.32
N VAL A 278 8.80 -14.36 1.87
CA VAL A 278 8.48 -14.78 0.49
C VAL A 278 8.22 -13.64 -0.50
N ALA A 279 8.16 -12.38 -0.04
CA ALA A 279 7.84 -11.22 -0.88
C ALA A 279 8.79 -11.06 -2.09
N GLY A 280 10.09 -11.28 -1.88
CA GLY A 280 11.13 -11.21 -2.91
C GLY A 280 11.41 -12.52 -3.66
N SER A 281 10.74 -13.62 -3.27
CA SER A 281 10.97 -14.95 -3.86
C SER A 281 10.42 -15.03 -5.29
N SER A 282 10.73 -16.08 -6.05
CA SER A 282 10.11 -16.30 -7.36
C SER A 282 8.62 -16.68 -7.23
N GLU A 283 7.88 -16.74 -8.34
CA GLU A 283 6.50 -17.26 -8.29
C GLU A 283 6.46 -18.75 -7.93
N GLU A 284 7.40 -19.54 -8.47
CA GLU A 284 7.49 -20.98 -8.21
C GLU A 284 7.83 -21.28 -6.75
N ASP A 285 8.79 -20.55 -6.16
CA ASP A 285 9.15 -20.73 -4.75
C ASP A 285 7.97 -20.42 -3.82
N VAL A 286 7.19 -19.37 -4.13
CA VAL A 286 5.96 -19.06 -3.38
C VAL A 286 4.98 -20.21 -3.47
N LYS A 287 4.72 -20.73 -4.68
CA LYS A 287 3.80 -21.86 -4.93
C LYS A 287 4.18 -23.09 -4.12
N ASP A 288 5.46 -23.43 -4.08
CA ASP A 288 5.96 -24.58 -3.33
C ASP A 288 5.85 -24.38 -1.82
N CYS A 289 6.19 -23.18 -1.33
CA CYS A 289 6.09 -22.85 0.10
C CYS A 289 4.65 -22.87 0.61
N VAL A 290 3.72 -22.18 -0.08
CA VAL A 290 2.31 -22.13 0.34
C VAL A 290 1.66 -23.51 0.26
N THR A 291 2.02 -24.33 -0.73
CA THR A 291 1.51 -25.71 -0.84
C THR A 291 2.00 -26.57 0.32
N SER A 292 3.28 -26.43 0.69
CA SER A 292 3.86 -27.13 1.83
C SER A 292 3.18 -26.75 3.15
N VAL A 293 2.98 -25.47 3.43
CA VAL A 293 2.29 -25.00 4.64
C VAL A 293 0.81 -25.41 4.61
N GLY A 294 0.14 -25.22 3.48
CA GLY A 294 -1.26 -25.57 3.28
C GLY A 294 -1.55 -27.05 3.57
N HIS A 295 -0.70 -27.97 3.12
CA HIS A 295 -0.85 -29.40 3.44
C HIS A 295 -0.82 -29.66 4.96
N ARG A 296 0.13 -29.05 5.67
CA ARG A 296 0.30 -29.20 7.13
C ARG A 296 -0.87 -28.64 7.89
N VAL A 297 -1.34 -27.46 7.48
CA VAL A 297 -2.53 -26.83 8.04
C VAL A 297 -3.78 -27.69 7.81
N LYS A 298 -4.01 -28.18 6.59
CA LYS A 298 -5.20 -29.01 6.29
C LYS A 298 -5.19 -30.37 6.99
N GLU A 299 -4.02 -30.97 7.16
CA GLU A 299 -3.85 -32.19 7.95
C GLU A 299 -4.22 -31.92 9.42
N PHE A 300 -3.68 -30.85 10.00
CA PHE A 300 -3.98 -30.44 11.38
C PHE A 300 -5.45 -30.11 11.60
N GLU A 301 -6.07 -29.32 10.72
CA GLU A 301 -7.49 -28.96 10.79
C GLU A 301 -8.39 -30.20 10.85
N ARG A 302 -8.11 -31.22 10.04
CA ARG A 302 -8.87 -32.48 9.97
C ARG A 302 -8.65 -33.37 11.16
N GLU A 303 -7.42 -33.46 11.65
CA GLU A 303 -7.11 -34.25 12.84
C GLU A 303 -7.79 -33.68 14.09
N HIS A 304 -7.89 -32.36 14.18
CA HIS A 304 -8.37 -31.66 15.37
C HIS A 304 -9.81 -31.13 15.24
N GLU A 305 -10.48 -31.34 14.10
CA GLU A 305 -11.79 -30.76 13.76
C GLU A 305 -11.85 -29.26 14.08
N THR A 306 -10.83 -28.51 13.66
CA THR A 306 -10.70 -27.06 13.89
C THR A 306 -10.35 -26.35 12.58
N ARG A 307 -10.24 -25.03 12.66
CA ARG A 307 -9.83 -24.19 11.54
C ARG A 307 -8.58 -23.40 11.91
N VAL A 308 -7.75 -23.13 10.90
CA VAL A 308 -6.54 -22.33 11.01
C VAL A 308 -6.48 -21.39 9.82
N ASP A 309 -6.49 -20.08 10.07
CA ASP A 309 -6.28 -19.12 8.99
C ASP A 309 -4.80 -18.96 8.67
N THR A 310 -4.52 -18.57 7.43
CA THR A 310 -3.16 -18.39 6.93
C THR A 310 -3.05 -17.10 6.13
N HIS A 311 -1.93 -16.40 6.29
CA HIS A 311 -1.61 -15.15 5.62
C HIS A 311 -0.31 -15.30 4.82
N VAL A 312 -0.22 -14.66 3.65
CA VAL A 312 1.04 -14.59 2.88
C VAL A 312 1.52 -13.14 2.81
N PHE A 313 2.68 -12.86 3.41
CA PHE A 313 3.20 -11.49 3.48
C PHE A 313 3.81 -11.03 2.15
N GLY A 314 3.44 -9.82 1.70
CA GLY A 314 4.03 -9.13 0.54
C GLY A 314 3.83 -9.86 -0.81
N PHE A 315 2.64 -10.44 -1.03
CA PHE A 315 2.31 -11.24 -2.20
C PHE A 315 1.55 -10.47 -3.29
N ALA A 316 2.11 -10.42 -4.50
CA ALA A 316 1.52 -9.69 -5.64
C ALA A 316 1.41 -10.49 -6.95
N LYS A 317 1.57 -11.81 -6.90
CA LYS A 317 1.79 -12.63 -8.12
C LYS A 317 0.49 -13.27 -8.59
N THR A 318 -0.22 -12.62 -9.50
CA THR A 318 -1.53 -13.10 -10.02
C THR A 318 -1.48 -14.52 -10.59
N GLY A 319 -0.34 -14.95 -11.15
CA GLY A 319 -0.11 -16.31 -11.66
C GLY A 319 -0.12 -17.41 -10.58
N ALA A 320 -0.07 -17.05 -9.30
CA ALA A 320 -0.12 -17.98 -8.16
C ALA A 320 -1.48 -18.00 -7.43
N PHE A 321 -2.48 -17.24 -7.88
CA PHE A 321 -3.80 -17.24 -7.23
C PHE A 321 -4.43 -18.63 -7.13
N GLU A 322 -4.38 -19.43 -8.19
CA GLU A 322 -4.92 -20.80 -8.16
C GLU A 322 -4.24 -21.64 -7.07
N THR A 323 -2.90 -21.63 -7.02
CA THR A 323 -2.12 -22.40 -6.06
C THR A 323 -2.37 -21.94 -4.62
N ILE A 324 -2.43 -20.63 -4.38
CA ILE A 324 -2.71 -20.07 -3.06
C ILE A 324 -4.12 -20.44 -2.58
N GLY A 325 -5.11 -20.35 -3.46
CA GLY A 325 -6.48 -20.77 -3.15
C GLY A 325 -6.56 -22.26 -2.82
N ARG A 326 -5.92 -23.11 -3.62
CA ARG A 326 -5.81 -24.55 -3.36
C ARG A 326 -5.05 -24.85 -2.07
N SER A 327 -4.04 -24.07 -1.75
CA SER A 327 -3.31 -24.24 -0.48
C SER A 327 -4.13 -23.82 0.74
N GLY A 328 -5.33 -23.26 0.54
CA GLY A 328 -6.22 -22.85 1.61
C GLY A 328 -5.82 -21.54 2.28
N MET A 329 -5.04 -20.70 1.60
CA MET A 329 -4.61 -19.42 2.15
C MET A 329 -5.83 -18.50 2.40
N ALA A 330 -5.92 -17.93 3.59
CA ALA A 330 -7.07 -17.13 4.01
C ALA A 330 -6.92 -15.66 3.62
N SER A 331 -5.70 -15.13 3.63
CA SER A 331 -5.41 -13.73 3.31
C SER A 331 -4.00 -13.50 2.77
N PHE A 332 -3.76 -12.32 2.20
CA PHE A 332 -2.44 -11.85 1.79
C PHE A 332 -2.40 -10.31 1.77
N ASP A 333 -1.22 -9.73 1.83
CA ASP A 333 -1.03 -8.28 1.65
C ASP A 333 -0.15 -7.95 0.44
N SER A 334 -0.31 -6.75 -0.14
CA SER A 334 0.64 -6.20 -1.11
C SER A 334 0.49 -4.70 -1.34
N ALA A 335 1.61 -3.99 -1.28
CA ALA A 335 1.73 -2.59 -1.73
C ALA A 335 2.23 -2.46 -3.19
N SER A 336 2.33 -3.56 -3.95
CA SER A 336 2.95 -3.56 -5.28
C SER A 336 2.19 -2.70 -6.30
N MET A 337 0.88 -2.58 -6.17
CA MET A 337 -0.01 -1.87 -7.10
C MET A 337 0.11 -0.37 -6.91
N LEU A 338 0.24 0.06 -5.64
CA LEU A 338 0.56 1.43 -5.28
C LEU A 338 1.96 1.80 -5.76
N ARG A 339 2.98 0.97 -5.49
CA ARG A 339 4.36 1.20 -5.95
C ARG A 339 4.48 1.24 -7.47
N ALA A 340 3.78 0.35 -8.17
CA ALA A 340 3.81 0.27 -9.64
C ALA A 340 3.44 1.59 -10.31
N ALA A 341 2.56 2.38 -9.69
CA ALA A 341 2.19 3.69 -10.22
C ALA A 341 3.34 4.71 -10.23
N TRP A 342 4.43 4.45 -9.50
CA TRP A 342 5.61 5.32 -9.38
C TRP A 342 6.83 4.77 -10.11
N THR A 343 6.92 3.46 -10.27
CA THR A 343 8.00 2.83 -11.02
C THR A 343 7.88 3.19 -12.50
N GLY A 344 9.01 3.30 -13.21
CA GLY A 344 8.97 3.45 -14.67
C GLY A 344 8.52 2.17 -15.34
N GLY A 345 7.97 2.25 -16.56
CA GLY A 345 7.47 1.08 -17.29
C GLY A 345 6.13 0.59 -16.74
N ASP A 346 5.12 0.44 -17.60
CA ASP A 346 3.86 -0.27 -17.32
C ASP A 346 3.12 0.20 -16.06
N ASN A 347 3.20 1.50 -15.73
CA ASN A 347 2.69 2.04 -14.46
C ASN A 347 1.18 2.32 -14.42
N TYR A 348 0.46 2.09 -15.52
CA TYR A 348 -1.00 2.02 -15.60
C TYR A 348 -1.41 0.58 -15.93
N HIS A 349 -2.21 -0.05 -15.07
CA HIS A 349 -2.65 -1.44 -15.23
C HIS A 349 -4.13 -1.51 -15.63
N LEU A 350 -4.45 -1.99 -16.84
CA LEU A 350 -5.84 -2.26 -17.21
C LEU A 350 -6.25 -3.68 -16.81
N ASP A 351 -5.39 -4.67 -17.03
CA ASP A 351 -5.57 -6.04 -16.59
C ASP A 351 -4.21 -6.77 -16.49
N SER A 352 -4.20 -8.11 -16.45
CA SER A 352 -2.98 -8.91 -16.33
C SER A 352 -2.07 -8.78 -17.55
N ASP A 353 -2.65 -8.59 -18.73
CA ASP A 353 -1.98 -8.65 -20.02
C ASP A 353 -1.78 -7.25 -20.61
N ASN A 354 -2.64 -6.30 -20.25
CA ASN A 354 -2.65 -4.94 -20.75
C ASN A 354 -2.17 -3.96 -19.69
N ARG A 355 -0.93 -3.49 -19.87
CA ARG A 355 -0.30 -2.43 -19.08
C ARG A 355 0.29 -1.38 -19.99
N TYR A 356 0.34 -0.15 -19.50
CA TYR A 356 0.71 1.02 -20.30
C TYR A 356 1.59 1.97 -19.50
N ASP A 357 2.42 2.74 -20.20
CA ASP A 357 3.13 3.87 -19.61
C ASP A 357 2.26 5.11 -19.57
N ALA A 358 2.10 5.67 -18.38
CA ALA A 358 1.54 6.99 -18.19
C ALA A 358 2.41 8.07 -18.87
N ILE A 359 1.74 9.04 -19.49
CA ILE A 359 2.36 10.13 -20.26
C ILE A 359 3.09 11.07 -19.31
N ARG A 360 4.42 11.18 -19.45
CA ARG A 360 5.23 12.01 -18.53
C ARG A 360 5.15 13.48 -18.92
N ILE A 361 4.68 14.31 -17.99
CA ILE A 361 4.65 15.76 -18.14
C ILE A 361 5.55 16.39 -17.06
N ARG A 362 6.73 16.87 -17.47
CA ARG A 362 7.86 17.26 -16.61
C ARG A 362 7.62 18.54 -15.81
N TYR A 363 8.07 18.54 -14.55
CA TYR A 363 8.25 19.77 -13.78
C TYR A 363 9.62 20.40 -14.09
N PRO A 364 9.76 21.73 -13.93
CA PRO A 364 11.05 22.38 -14.09
C PRO A 364 12.07 21.86 -13.08
N SER A 365 13.33 21.70 -13.52
CA SER A 365 14.44 21.31 -12.65
C SER A 365 14.61 22.30 -11.50
N SER A 366 14.96 21.78 -10.32
CA SER A 366 15.29 22.60 -9.15
C SER A 366 16.44 23.58 -9.45
N ARG A 367 17.36 23.21 -10.35
CA ARG A 367 18.52 24.01 -10.78
C ARG A 367 18.23 25.00 -11.92
N ALA A 368 17.05 24.91 -12.56
CA ALA A 368 16.70 25.78 -13.68
C ALA A 368 16.72 27.28 -13.31
N SER A 369 17.03 28.13 -14.28
CA SER A 369 16.73 29.57 -14.21
C SER A 369 15.22 29.82 -14.12
N VAL A 370 14.80 31.08 -13.95
CA VAL A 370 13.36 31.40 -13.95
C VAL A 370 12.79 31.21 -15.35
N GLU A 371 13.55 31.60 -16.36
CA GLU A 371 13.22 31.56 -17.77
C GLU A 371 13.01 30.11 -18.24
N GLU A 372 13.98 29.23 -17.96
CA GLU A 372 13.86 27.79 -18.25
C GLU A 372 12.68 27.17 -17.48
N ALA A 373 12.44 27.60 -16.23
CA ALA A 373 11.33 27.09 -15.44
C ALA A 373 9.96 27.54 -15.99
N VAL A 374 9.87 28.78 -16.49
CA VAL A 374 8.68 29.33 -17.17
C VAL A 374 8.43 28.58 -18.47
N GLU A 375 9.45 28.40 -19.31
CA GLU A 375 9.33 27.66 -20.56
C GLU A 375 8.83 26.23 -20.31
N THR A 376 9.43 25.52 -19.34
CA THR A 376 8.99 24.17 -18.96
C THR A 376 7.54 24.16 -18.47
N ALA A 377 7.13 25.18 -17.70
CA ALA A 377 5.75 25.29 -17.19
C ALA A 377 4.76 25.52 -18.33
N LEU A 378 5.05 26.42 -19.27
CA LEU A 378 4.23 26.69 -20.46
C LEU A 378 4.09 25.44 -21.32
N ARG A 379 5.20 24.72 -21.56
CA ARG A 379 5.19 23.44 -22.30
C ARG A 379 4.38 22.35 -21.59
N GLY A 380 4.48 22.29 -20.27
CA GLY A 380 3.66 21.38 -19.47
C GLY A 380 2.17 21.70 -19.59
N GLN A 381 1.79 22.97 -19.48
CA GLN A 381 0.40 23.41 -19.60
C GLN A 381 -0.17 23.20 -21.01
N GLU A 382 0.59 23.52 -22.06
CA GLU A 382 0.24 23.19 -23.45
C GLU A 382 -0.18 21.73 -23.59
N MET A 383 0.65 20.80 -23.06
CA MET A 383 0.32 19.39 -23.09
C MET A 383 -0.89 19.01 -22.25
N LEU A 384 -1.02 19.54 -21.03
CA LEU A 384 -2.14 19.21 -20.16
C LEU A 384 -3.48 19.66 -20.76
N TYR A 385 -3.56 20.87 -21.32
CA TYR A 385 -4.77 21.36 -21.99
C TYR A 385 -5.08 20.55 -23.25
N ALA A 386 -4.07 20.19 -24.05
CA ALA A 386 -4.26 19.36 -25.24
C ALA A 386 -4.75 17.95 -24.89
N LEU A 387 -4.18 17.32 -23.86
CA LEU A 387 -4.58 15.99 -23.39
C LEU A 387 -6.01 15.98 -22.85
N ARG A 388 -6.43 17.03 -22.13
CA ARG A 388 -7.82 17.18 -21.65
C ARG A 388 -8.81 17.38 -22.80
N ALA A 389 -8.46 18.22 -23.78
CA ALA A 389 -9.31 18.42 -24.95
C ALA A 389 -9.43 17.13 -25.77
N PHE A 390 -8.33 16.36 -25.89
CA PHE A 390 -8.35 15.01 -26.45
C PHE A 390 -9.29 14.08 -25.66
N ASP A 391 -9.20 14.07 -24.33
CA ASP A 391 -10.06 13.24 -23.48
C ASP A 391 -11.55 13.63 -23.49
N ASN A 392 -11.88 14.87 -23.86
CA ASN A 392 -13.27 15.34 -23.95
C ASN A 392 -13.81 15.35 -25.38
N ASP A 393 -13.05 14.88 -26.38
CA ASP A 393 -13.37 15.01 -27.81
C ASP A 393 -13.64 16.48 -28.23
N GLU A 394 -12.91 17.42 -27.62
CA GLU A 394 -13.02 18.88 -27.83
C GLU A 394 -11.92 19.41 -28.76
N SER A 395 -12.11 20.63 -29.29
CA SER A 395 -11.08 21.27 -30.13
C SER A 395 -9.83 21.54 -29.30
N ILE A 396 -8.72 20.91 -29.70
CA ILE A 396 -7.41 21.13 -29.09
C ILE A 396 -6.95 22.54 -29.42
N ALA A 397 -7.23 23.05 -30.62
CA ALA A 397 -6.85 24.40 -30.99
C ALA A 397 -7.55 25.45 -30.11
N ASP A 398 -8.88 25.35 -29.93
CA ASP A 398 -9.64 26.29 -29.09
C ASP A 398 -9.18 26.22 -27.64
N ALA A 399 -8.97 25.02 -27.08
CA ALA A 399 -8.46 24.84 -25.72
C ALA A 399 -7.09 25.52 -25.51
N LEU A 400 -6.17 25.41 -26.48
CA LEU A 400 -4.86 26.05 -26.43
C LEU A 400 -4.95 27.59 -26.57
N ILE A 401 -5.86 28.08 -27.42
CA ILE A 401 -6.10 29.52 -27.59
C ILE A 401 -6.65 30.12 -26.29
N ASP A 402 -7.68 29.49 -25.72
CA ASP A 402 -8.34 29.95 -24.50
C ASP A 402 -7.37 29.94 -23.31
N TRP A 403 -6.58 28.86 -23.17
CA TRP A 403 -5.53 28.79 -22.16
C TRP A 403 -4.48 29.89 -22.33
N HIS A 404 -3.94 30.09 -23.54
CA HIS A 404 -2.92 31.10 -23.79
C HIS A 404 -3.43 32.51 -23.51
N GLN A 405 -4.65 32.84 -23.96
CA GLN A 405 -5.30 34.11 -23.64
C GLN A 405 -5.46 34.31 -22.13
N SER A 406 -5.87 33.26 -21.42
CA SER A 406 -5.95 33.27 -19.96
C SER A 406 -4.58 33.51 -19.29
N ALA A 407 -3.49 32.95 -19.83
CA ALA A 407 -2.14 33.21 -19.37
C ALA A 407 -1.68 34.66 -19.63
N VAL A 408 -2.00 35.22 -20.80
CA VAL A 408 -1.76 36.65 -21.12
C VAL A 408 -2.45 37.56 -20.11
N VAL A 409 -3.74 37.35 -19.88
CA VAL A 409 -4.51 38.12 -18.90
C VAL A 409 -3.90 38.00 -17.50
N SER A 410 -3.43 36.81 -17.13
CA SER A 410 -2.80 36.56 -15.83
C SER A 410 -1.45 37.26 -15.65
N LEU A 411 -0.71 37.55 -16.72
CA LEU A 411 0.56 38.27 -16.63
C LEU A 411 0.37 39.79 -16.74
N ASP A 412 -0.53 40.24 -17.61
CA ASP A 412 -0.80 41.67 -17.83
C ASP A 412 -1.42 42.35 -16.61
N ASN A 413 -2.21 41.61 -15.82
CA ASN A 413 -2.81 42.14 -14.59
C ASN A 413 -1.88 42.04 -13.37
N LEU A 414 -0.71 41.42 -13.48
CA LEU A 414 0.17 41.19 -12.33
C LEU A 414 0.85 42.48 -11.86
N GLU A 415 1.39 43.28 -12.78
CA GLU A 415 2.05 44.54 -12.41
C GLU A 415 1.06 45.55 -11.78
N PRO A 416 -0.12 45.82 -12.37
CA PRO A 416 -1.13 46.66 -11.73
C PRO A 416 -1.50 46.17 -10.32
N TYR A 417 -1.76 44.87 -10.18
CA TYR A 417 -2.08 44.26 -8.89
C TYR A 417 -0.97 44.49 -7.86
N LEU A 418 0.30 44.20 -8.20
CA LEU A 418 1.42 44.40 -7.28
C LEU A 418 1.61 45.88 -6.93
N ARG A 419 1.36 46.82 -7.84
CA ARG A 419 1.45 48.26 -7.53
C ARG A 419 0.41 48.69 -6.51
N GLU A 420 -0.76 48.08 -6.54
CA GLU A 420 -1.88 48.40 -5.65
C GLU A 420 -1.76 47.68 -4.31
N HIS A 421 -1.38 46.39 -4.29
CA HIS A 421 -1.57 45.51 -3.14
C HIS A 421 -0.30 45.08 -2.42
N ARG A 422 0.91 45.35 -2.95
CA ARG A 422 2.19 44.89 -2.33
C ARG A 422 2.44 45.34 -0.89
N HIS A 423 1.69 46.32 -0.40
CA HIS A 423 1.78 46.88 0.95
C HIS A 423 0.50 46.68 1.76
N ASP A 424 -0.42 45.83 1.29
CA ASP A 424 -1.60 45.45 2.06
C ASP A 424 -1.19 44.61 3.29
N ASP A 425 -1.86 44.84 4.43
CA ASP A 425 -1.58 44.17 5.71
C ASP A 425 -1.53 42.64 5.61
N ARG A 426 -2.26 42.04 4.66
CA ARG A 426 -2.26 40.59 4.42
C ARG A 426 -0.88 40.04 4.04
N TYR A 427 -0.02 40.85 3.42
CA TYR A 427 1.33 40.46 3.02
C TYR A 427 2.36 40.65 4.12
N ASP A 428 2.01 41.29 5.24
CA ASP A 428 2.82 41.38 6.45
C ASP A 428 2.79 40.06 7.23
N GLN A 429 3.32 39.01 6.61
CA GLN A 429 3.41 37.68 7.19
C GLN A 429 4.86 37.30 7.44
N SER A 430 5.09 36.66 8.59
CA SER A 430 6.41 36.13 8.92
C SER A 430 6.79 34.91 8.06
N LEU A 431 5.83 34.03 7.77
CA LEU A 431 6.05 32.80 7.03
C LEU A 431 5.89 33.02 5.53
N LEU A 432 6.83 32.47 4.74
CA LEU A 432 6.74 32.53 3.28
C LEU A 432 5.53 31.75 2.73
N ARG A 433 5.06 30.73 3.46
CA ARG A 433 3.88 29.96 3.09
C ARG A 433 2.64 30.84 3.08
N ASP A 434 2.44 31.62 4.14
CA ASP A 434 1.27 32.47 4.31
C ASP A 434 1.25 33.57 3.24
N VAL A 435 2.41 34.19 2.93
CA VAL A 435 2.54 35.12 1.79
C VAL A 435 2.18 34.47 0.45
N LYS A 436 2.53 33.19 0.25
CA LYS A 436 2.17 32.45 -0.96
C LYS A 436 0.67 32.15 -1.01
N GLU A 437 0.03 31.88 0.13
CA GLU A 437 -1.40 31.64 0.22
C GLU A 437 -2.19 32.93 -0.07
N GLU A 438 -1.77 34.05 0.50
CA GLU A 438 -2.35 35.37 0.20
C GLU A 438 -2.18 35.74 -1.27
N LEU A 439 -0.99 35.53 -1.85
CA LEU A 439 -0.79 35.76 -3.29
C LEU A 439 -1.61 34.80 -4.16
N ARG A 440 -1.85 33.57 -3.68
CA ARG A 440 -2.65 32.57 -4.39
C ARG A 440 -4.13 32.95 -4.39
N SER A 441 -4.65 33.42 -3.25
CA SER A 441 -6.07 33.66 -3.02
C SER A 441 -6.54 35.08 -3.35
N ASP A 442 -5.73 36.10 -3.05
CA ASP A 442 -6.11 37.50 -3.27
C ASP A 442 -5.88 37.96 -4.71
N TYR A 443 -4.80 37.48 -5.35
CA TYR A 443 -4.65 37.71 -6.77
C TYR A 443 -5.59 36.79 -7.54
N ALA A 444 -6.54 37.36 -8.28
CA ALA A 444 -7.54 36.61 -9.05
C ALA A 444 -6.94 35.54 -10.01
N TYR A 445 -5.66 35.66 -10.35
CA TYR A 445 -4.94 34.71 -11.20
C TYR A 445 -3.75 34.03 -10.47
N GLY A 446 -3.76 33.99 -9.13
CA GLY A 446 -2.67 33.48 -8.29
C GLY A 446 -2.30 32.01 -8.54
N SER A 447 -3.28 31.14 -8.72
CA SER A 447 -3.06 29.74 -9.12
C SER A 447 -2.47 29.64 -10.54
N LYS A 448 -2.96 30.47 -11.47
CA LYS A 448 -2.48 30.53 -12.87
C LYS A 448 -1.04 31.00 -12.97
N LEU A 449 -0.58 31.90 -12.09
CA LEU A 449 0.83 32.31 -12.07
C LEU A 449 1.76 31.13 -11.84
N ARG A 450 1.41 30.22 -10.93
CA ARG A 450 2.21 29.02 -10.67
C ARG A 450 2.09 28.03 -11.82
N ALA A 451 0.89 27.77 -12.29
CA ALA A 451 0.62 26.81 -13.35
C ALA A 451 1.34 27.17 -14.66
N ASN A 452 1.19 28.43 -15.09
CA ASN A 452 1.70 28.91 -16.39
C ASN A 452 3.16 29.38 -16.32
N PHE A 453 3.57 30.03 -15.22
CA PHE A 453 4.88 30.71 -15.14
C PHE A 453 5.81 30.09 -14.09
N SER A 454 5.50 28.89 -13.59
CA SER A 454 6.25 28.10 -12.61
C SER A 454 6.09 28.51 -11.14
N GLY A 455 6.16 27.51 -10.25
CA GLY A 455 6.26 27.74 -8.81
C GLY A 455 7.53 28.48 -8.38
N LYS A 456 8.59 28.44 -9.19
CA LYS A 456 9.84 29.18 -8.94
C LYS A 456 9.63 30.69 -9.09
N PHE A 457 8.90 31.12 -10.12
CA PHE A 457 8.53 32.51 -10.32
C PHE A 457 7.61 33.01 -9.21
N ARG A 458 6.47 32.34 -8.97
CA ARG A 458 5.53 32.73 -7.89
C ARG A 458 6.22 32.75 -6.53
N GLY A 459 7.10 31.77 -6.26
CA GLY A 459 7.89 31.73 -5.04
C GLY A 459 8.90 32.87 -4.89
N ARG A 460 9.44 33.42 -5.99
CA ARG A 460 10.29 34.62 -5.94
C ARG A 460 9.48 35.89 -5.72
N LEU A 461 8.30 36.01 -6.33
CA LEU A 461 7.35 37.10 -6.04
C LEU A 461 6.97 37.13 -4.56
N ALA A 462 6.58 35.99 -3.99
CA ALA A 462 6.27 35.90 -2.56
C ALA A 462 7.45 36.29 -1.66
N LYS A 463 8.70 35.98 -2.06
CA LYS A 463 9.89 36.42 -1.31
C LYS A 463 10.11 37.93 -1.36
N LEU A 464 9.78 38.58 -2.49
CA LEU A 464 9.83 40.03 -2.61
C LEU A 464 8.74 40.67 -1.74
N LEU A 465 7.49 40.21 -1.86
CA LEU A 465 6.36 40.68 -1.05
C LEU A 465 6.66 40.60 0.45
N ARG A 466 7.17 39.45 0.93
CA ARG A 466 7.54 39.28 2.34
C ARG A 466 8.64 40.24 2.82
N LYS A 467 9.50 40.72 1.92
CA LYS A 467 10.60 41.65 2.25
C LYS A 467 10.15 43.12 2.15
N ASP A 468 9.04 43.38 1.45
CA ASP A 468 8.62 44.70 1.03
C ASP A 468 7.75 45.37 2.09
N ASP A 469 8.42 46.12 2.95
CA ASP A 469 7.84 46.80 4.08
C ASP A 469 7.48 48.27 3.72
N PRO A 470 6.31 48.81 4.13
CA PRO A 470 5.93 50.19 3.81
C PRO A 470 6.90 51.27 4.35
N ASP A 471 7.54 51.01 5.51
CA ASP A 471 8.52 51.93 6.12
C ASP A 471 9.91 51.81 5.47
N ASN A 472 10.23 50.65 4.90
CA ASN A 472 11.46 50.38 4.14
C ASN A 472 11.18 49.59 2.84
N PRO A 473 10.57 50.23 1.82
CA PRO A 473 10.02 49.53 0.67
C PRO A 473 11.10 48.99 -0.26
N VAL A 474 10.86 47.79 -0.78
CA VAL A 474 11.66 47.23 -1.88
C VAL A 474 11.42 48.09 -3.13
N PRO A 475 12.47 48.49 -3.88
CA PRO A 475 12.28 49.21 -5.13
C PRO A 475 11.41 48.40 -6.10
N PHE A 476 10.39 49.03 -6.69
CA PHE A 476 9.50 48.32 -7.62
C PHE A 476 10.24 47.75 -8.84
N SER A 477 11.41 48.29 -9.17
CA SER A 477 12.29 47.72 -10.20
C SER A 477 12.66 46.25 -9.91
N GLU A 478 12.76 45.82 -8.65
CA GLU A 478 13.04 44.40 -8.35
C GLU A 478 11.88 43.48 -8.76
N TYR A 479 10.62 43.94 -8.64
CA TYR A 479 9.46 43.22 -9.16
C TYR A 479 9.41 43.27 -10.68
N GLN A 480 9.66 44.46 -11.25
CA GLN A 480 9.68 44.66 -12.70
C GLN A 480 10.71 43.74 -13.36
N ASP A 481 11.93 43.66 -12.81
CA ASP A 481 12.99 42.79 -13.32
C ASP A 481 12.55 41.32 -13.35
N LEU A 482 11.77 40.87 -12.35
CA LEU A 482 11.27 39.50 -12.31
C LEU A 482 10.14 39.27 -13.32
N ILE A 483 9.23 40.24 -13.50
CA ILE A 483 8.15 40.20 -14.50
C ILE A 483 8.73 40.23 -15.92
N ASP A 484 9.72 41.10 -16.16
CA ASP A 484 10.37 41.28 -17.46
C ASP A 484 11.11 40.01 -17.91
N ARG A 485 11.68 39.24 -16.96
CA ARG A 485 12.26 37.92 -17.25
C ARG A 485 11.22 36.91 -17.75
N VAL A 486 10.01 36.93 -17.17
CA VAL A 486 8.90 36.09 -17.65
C VAL A 486 8.43 36.57 -19.02
N ARG A 487 8.24 37.88 -19.20
CA ARG A 487 7.86 38.49 -20.49
C ARG A 487 8.86 38.20 -21.60
N THR A 488 10.16 38.18 -21.29
CA THR A 488 11.21 37.81 -22.26
C THR A 488 11.00 36.41 -22.84
N VAL A 489 10.43 35.49 -22.06
CA VAL A 489 10.08 34.15 -22.55
C VAL A 489 8.69 34.16 -23.19
N PHE A 490 7.71 34.79 -22.55
CA PHE A 490 6.29 34.61 -22.86
C PHE A 490 5.73 35.53 -23.95
N ASP A 491 6.22 36.76 -24.10
CA ASP A 491 5.64 37.74 -25.05
C ASP A 491 5.74 37.26 -26.51
N ASP A 492 6.80 36.51 -26.84
CA ASP A 492 7.00 35.87 -28.15
C ASP A 492 6.57 34.39 -28.17
N TRP A 493 6.01 33.89 -27.06
CA TRP A 493 5.58 32.49 -26.93
C TRP A 493 4.14 32.30 -27.42
N SER A 494 3.92 31.26 -28.21
CA SER A 494 2.59 30.80 -28.62
C SER A 494 2.50 29.28 -28.53
N PRO A 495 1.29 28.72 -28.37
CA PRO A 495 1.09 27.28 -28.44
C PRO A 495 1.66 26.74 -29.74
N THR A 496 2.56 25.79 -29.59
CA THR A 496 3.22 25.14 -30.69
C THR A 496 2.25 24.31 -31.49
N LYS A 497 2.51 24.23 -32.79
CA LYS A 497 1.71 23.44 -33.74
C LYS A 497 0.24 23.85 -33.83
N LEU A 498 -0.18 24.95 -33.18
CA LEU A 498 -1.55 25.45 -33.19
C LEU A 498 -2.11 25.58 -34.61
N GLU A 499 -1.41 26.27 -35.51
CA GLU A 499 -1.86 26.40 -36.90
C GLU A 499 -2.00 25.04 -37.62
N GLU A 500 -1.15 24.07 -37.31
CA GLU A 500 -1.21 22.74 -37.93
C GLU A 500 -2.43 21.98 -37.42
N ILE A 501 -2.73 22.08 -36.12
CA ILE A 501 -3.90 21.47 -35.49
C ILE A 501 -5.18 22.11 -35.99
N SER A 502 -5.28 23.44 -35.99
CA SER A 502 -6.46 24.16 -36.50
C SER A 502 -6.77 23.76 -37.95
N LYS A 503 -5.75 23.69 -38.82
CA LYS A 503 -5.93 23.26 -40.22
C LYS A 503 -6.39 21.80 -40.32
N ARG A 504 -6.01 20.93 -39.40
CA ARG A 504 -6.48 19.53 -39.36
C ARG A 504 -7.93 19.46 -38.91
N GLU A 505 -8.28 20.14 -37.82
CA GLU A 505 -9.66 20.25 -37.31
C GLU A 505 -10.60 20.83 -38.37
N GLU A 506 -10.23 21.94 -39.02
CA GLU A 506 -11.01 22.56 -40.10
C GLU A 506 -11.23 21.61 -41.29
N ARG A 507 -10.23 20.76 -41.59
CA ARG A 507 -10.26 19.85 -42.74
C ARG A 507 -11.05 18.57 -42.44
N SER A 508 -10.89 17.99 -41.25
CA SER A 508 -11.60 16.75 -40.87
C SER A 508 -13.02 17.03 -40.40
N GLY A 509 -13.25 18.14 -39.71
CA GLY A 509 -14.48 18.39 -38.95
C GLY A 509 -14.58 17.56 -37.67
N GLU A 510 -13.49 16.89 -37.27
CA GLU A 510 -13.36 16.07 -36.06
C GLU A 510 -12.39 16.73 -35.09
N TYR A 511 -12.66 16.59 -33.80
CA TYR A 511 -11.90 17.20 -32.71
C TYR A 511 -11.38 16.13 -31.74
N GLY A 512 -10.39 16.48 -30.91
CA GLY A 512 -9.83 15.57 -29.91
C GLY A 512 -9.30 14.26 -30.49
N THR A 513 -8.77 14.23 -31.72
CA THR A 513 -8.32 12.98 -32.35
C THR A 513 -6.87 12.64 -32.02
N PHE A 514 -6.52 11.35 -32.07
CA PHE A 514 -5.13 10.88 -31.90
C PHE A 514 -4.16 11.63 -32.83
N ASP A 515 -4.51 11.77 -34.11
CA ASP A 515 -3.64 12.42 -35.11
C ASP A 515 -3.40 13.90 -34.84
N GLN A 516 -4.26 14.58 -34.06
CA GLN A 516 -4.10 15.97 -33.64
C GLN A 516 -3.19 16.04 -32.41
N VAL A 517 -3.51 15.31 -31.33
CA VAL A 517 -2.74 15.35 -30.07
C VAL A 517 -1.32 14.77 -30.27
N TRP A 518 -1.16 13.77 -31.13
CA TRP A 518 0.12 13.10 -31.36
C TRP A 518 1.22 14.06 -31.86
N ILE A 519 0.85 15.09 -32.64
CA ILE A 519 1.80 16.11 -33.12
C ILE A 519 2.41 16.88 -31.95
N LEU A 520 1.59 17.21 -30.95
CA LEU A 520 2.03 17.91 -29.74
C LEU A 520 2.88 17.00 -28.88
N VAL A 521 2.45 15.74 -28.68
CA VAL A 521 3.21 14.75 -27.92
C VAL A 521 4.61 14.56 -28.51
N GLN A 522 4.74 14.41 -29.83
CA GLN A 522 6.04 14.30 -30.50
C GLN A 522 6.89 15.57 -30.33
N ASN A 523 6.27 16.76 -30.44
CA ASN A 523 7.00 18.01 -30.26
C ASN A 523 7.48 18.18 -28.81
N TYR A 524 6.63 17.85 -27.85
CA TYR A 524 6.92 17.94 -26.43
C TYR A 524 8.00 16.94 -26.02
N ALA A 525 7.87 15.67 -26.40
CA ALA A 525 8.85 14.64 -26.08
C ALA A 525 10.25 15.00 -26.60
N ALA A 526 10.36 15.55 -27.81
CA ALA A 526 11.62 16.03 -28.35
C ALA A 526 12.20 17.25 -27.60
N HIS A 527 11.34 18.06 -26.98
CA HIS A 527 11.78 19.21 -26.18
C HIS A 527 12.28 18.79 -24.80
N VAL A 528 11.64 17.80 -24.16
CA VAL A 528 12.00 17.33 -22.81
C VAL A 528 12.91 16.10 -22.81
N GLU A 529 13.43 15.71 -23.97
CA GLU A 529 14.33 14.55 -24.16
C GLU A 529 13.69 13.20 -23.75
N ASP A 530 12.38 13.05 -24.00
CA ASP A 530 11.58 11.86 -23.70
C ASP A 530 11.24 11.04 -24.97
N GLU A 531 11.99 11.19 -26.08
CA GLU A 531 11.69 10.48 -27.33
C GLU A 531 11.71 8.95 -27.19
N GLY A 532 12.46 8.43 -26.20
CA GLY A 532 12.49 7.01 -25.87
C GLY A 532 11.15 6.43 -25.41
N TYR A 533 10.20 7.27 -24.97
CA TYR A 533 8.86 6.85 -24.53
C TYR A 533 7.78 6.99 -25.62
N LEU A 534 8.13 7.44 -26.84
CA LEU A 534 7.13 7.72 -27.88
C LEU A 534 6.29 6.49 -28.22
N ASP A 535 6.89 5.31 -28.34
CA ASP A 535 6.12 4.10 -28.64
C ASP A 535 5.10 3.82 -27.52
N ALA A 536 5.50 3.97 -26.26
CA ALA A 536 4.60 3.75 -25.13
C ALA A 536 3.49 4.82 -25.02
N TYR A 537 3.81 6.10 -25.26
CA TYR A 537 2.80 7.18 -25.31
C TYR A 537 1.80 6.97 -26.45
N LYS A 538 2.26 6.42 -27.58
CA LYS A 538 1.40 6.11 -28.72
C LYS A 538 0.42 5.00 -28.39
N GLU A 539 0.87 3.93 -27.74
CA GLU A 539 -0.01 2.85 -27.30
C GLU A 539 -1.07 3.38 -26.31
N MET A 540 -0.64 4.12 -25.29
CA MET A 540 -1.52 4.77 -24.31
C MET A 540 -2.64 5.61 -24.96
N LEU A 541 -2.29 6.48 -25.90
CA LEU A 541 -3.24 7.39 -26.55
C LEU A 541 -4.08 6.77 -27.66
N ARG A 542 -3.68 5.61 -28.19
CA ARG A 542 -4.49 4.90 -29.20
C ARG A 542 -5.52 3.98 -28.58
N HIS A 543 -5.15 3.38 -27.45
CA HIS A 543 -5.99 2.42 -26.76
C HIS A 543 -6.92 3.11 -25.77
N GLU A 544 -6.53 4.29 -25.27
CA GLU A 544 -7.34 5.08 -24.34
C GLU A 544 -7.90 4.25 -23.16
N PRO A 545 -7.07 3.41 -22.49
CA PRO A 545 -7.54 2.41 -21.54
C PRO A 545 -8.25 2.99 -20.30
N TRP A 546 -8.14 4.29 -20.03
CA TRP A 546 -8.92 4.96 -18.99
C TRP A 546 -10.39 5.12 -19.37
N ARG A 547 -10.72 5.20 -20.67
CA ARG A 547 -12.11 5.22 -21.15
C ARG A 547 -12.75 3.84 -21.14
N GLU A 548 -11.95 2.78 -21.24
CA GLU A 548 -12.41 1.39 -21.14
C GLU A 548 -12.65 0.94 -19.70
N CYS A 549 -11.96 1.54 -18.73
CA CYS A 549 -12.08 1.20 -17.32
C CYS A 549 -13.30 1.86 -16.67
N ASP A 550 -14.10 1.06 -15.97
CA ASP A 550 -15.32 1.48 -15.27
C ASP A 550 -15.11 1.86 -13.79
N CYS A 551 -13.87 1.82 -13.30
CA CYS A 551 -13.58 2.18 -11.91
C CYS A 551 -13.89 3.65 -11.64
N ARG A 552 -14.22 3.97 -10.38
CA ARG A 552 -14.57 5.32 -9.94
C ARG A 552 -13.52 6.37 -10.34
N ILE A 553 -12.25 6.06 -10.17
CA ILE A 553 -11.14 6.97 -10.46
C ILE A 553 -11.08 7.32 -11.96
N CYS A 554 -11.17 6.33 -12.86
CA CYS A 554 -11.16 6.61 -14.30
C CYS A 554 -12.42 7.38 -14.75
N ARG A 555 -13.59 7.06 -14.18
CA ARG A 555 -14.83 7.78 -14.50
C ARG A 555 -14.80 9.25 -14.07
N GLU A 556 -14.18 9.54 -12.94
CA GLU A 556 -14.13 10.91 -12.39
C GLU A 556 -12.95 11.73 -12.93
N GLN A 557 -11.80 11.10 -13.17
CA GLN A 557 -10.53 11.78 -13.45
C GLN A 557 -10.07 11.64 -14.91
N GLY A 558 -10.65 10.71 -15.68
CA GLY A 558 -10.33 10.50 -17.09
C GLY A 558 -8.83 10.35 -17.35
N ILE A 559 -8.32 11.13 -18.30
CA ILE A 559 -6.91 11.10 -18.70
C ILE A 559 -5.94 11.55 -17.60
N GLU A 560 -6.40 12.20 -16.52
CA GLU A 560 -5.52 12.62 -15.42
C GLU A 560 -4.84 11.41 -14.74
N VAL A 561 -5.49 10.24 -14.73
CA VAL A 561 -4.93 8.97 -14.21
C VAL A 561 -3.78 8.49 -15.10
N ALA A 562 -3.87 8.73 -16.40
CA ALA A 562 -2.90 8.37 -17.42
C ALA A 562 -1.69 9.33 -17.51
N ILE A 563 -1.65 10.38 -16.68
CA ILE A 563 -0.57 11.36 -16.69
C ILE A 563 0.39 11.08 -15.52
N PHE A 564 1.68 10.95 -15.85
CA PHE A 564 2.76 10.87 -14.87
C PHE A 564 3.22 12.29 -14.52
N ARG A 565 2.56 12.88 -13.52
CA ARG A 565 2.87 14.24 -13.02
C ARG A 565 2.32 14.49 -11.62
N GLY A 566 3.23 14.63 -10.66
CA GLY A 566 2.89 14.97 -9.28
C GLY A 566 2.30 13.82 -8.49
N ASN A 567 2.36 13.94 -7.16
CA ASN A 567 2.04 12.83 -6.26
C ASN A 567 0.55 12.45 -6.31
N ASN A 568 -0.35 13.42 -6.42
CA ASN A 568 -1.79 13.18 -6.40
C ASN A 568 -2.31 12.33 -7.58
N ARG A 569 -1.78 12.53 -8.81
CA ARG A 569 -2.11 11.67 -9.95
C ARG A 569 -1.54 10.27 -9.78
N ASN A 570 -0.28 10.18 -9.36
CA ASN A 570 0.40 8.90 -9.20
C ASN A 570 -0.26 8.02 -8.14
N ARG A 571 -0.64 8.58 -6.97
CA ARG A 571 -1.36 7.85 -5.91
C ARG A 571 -2.75 7.38 -6.38
N ARG A 572 -3.52 8.24 -7.06
CA ARG A 572 -4.81 7.84 -7.66
C ARG A 572 -4.67 6.76 -8.73
N ARG A 573 -3.60 6.79 -9.54
CA ARG A 573 -3.28 5.68 -10.46
C ARG A 573 -2.94 4.41 -9.68
N GLY A 574 -2.25 4.51 -8.55
CA GLY A 574 -2.03 3.40 -7.62
C GLY A 574 -3.35 2.78 -7.15
N PHE A 575 -4.30 3.59 -6.69
CA PHE A 575 -5.63 3.14 -6.30
C PHE A 575 -6.42 2.49 -7.44
N HIS A 576 -6.30 3.03 -8.66
CA HIS A 576 -6.84 2.41 -9.87
C HIS A 576 -6.20 1.03 -10.12
N ASN A 577 -4.87 0.93 -10.08
CA ASN A 577 -4.15 -0.33 -10.24
C ASN A 577 -4.58 -1.36 -9.17
N THR A 578 -4.83 -0.91 -7.93
CA THR A 578 -5.36 -1.75 -6.84
C THR A 578 -6.76 -2.27 -7.17
N ARG A 579 -7.69 -1.44 -7.67
CA ARG A 579 -9.02 -1.91 -8.14
C ARG A 579 -8.89 -2.95 -9.25
N ARG A 580 -8.01 -2.74 -10.23
CA ARG A 580 -7.83 -3.67 -11.35
C ARG A 580 -7.21 -4.99 -10.93
N PHE A 581 -6.32 -4.97 -9.95
CA PHE A 581 -5.84 -6.19 -9.32
C PHE A 581 -6.94 -6.91 -8.54
N TYR A 582 -7.71 -6.17 -7.74
CA TYR A 582 -8.80 -6.74 -6.95
C TYR A 582 -9.89 -7.38 -7.83
N ASP A 583 -10.22 -6.78 -8.98
CA ASP A 583 -11.11 -7.40 -9.99
C ASP A 583 -10.59 -8.76 -10.48
N GLN A 584 -9.28 -8.89 -10.71
CA GLN A 584 -8.67 -10.15 -11.15
C GLN A 584 -8.67 -11.18 -10.02
N PHE A 585 -8.36 -10.73 -8.80
CA PHE A 585 -8.38 -11.53 -7.60
C PHE A 585 -9.78 -12.12 -7.37
N GLU A 586 -10.84 -11.30 -7.39
CA GLU A 586 -12.22 -11.75 -7.19
C GLU A 586 -12.72 -12.72 -8.27
N ARG A 587 -12.20 -12.61 -9.49
CA ARG A 587 -12.50 -13.56 -10.58
C ARG A 587 -11.81 -14.90 -10.38
N ALA A 588 -10.55 -14.89 -9.96
CA ALA A 588 -9.75 -16.09 -9.74
C ALA A 588 -10.17 -16.83 -8.46
N LEU A 589 -10.43 -16.08 -7.39
CA LEU A 589 -10.76 -16.56 -6.06
C LEU A 589 -11.99 -15.79 -5.55
N PRO A 590 -13.21 -16.28 -5.85
CA PRO A 590 -14.43 -15.61 -5.41
C PRO A 590 -14.50 -15.54 -3.89
N LYS A 591 -14.98 -14.43 -3.35
CA LYS A 591 -15.25 -14.29 -1.92
C LYS A 591 -16.56 -14.98 -1.62
N MET A 592 -16.47 -15.98 -0.74
CA MET A 592 -17.59 -16.81 -0.34
C MET A 592 -17.73 -16.81 1.17
N ALA A 593 -18.97 -16.82 1.64
CA ALA A 593 -19.29 -17.01 3.04
C ALA A 593 -20.12 -18.29 3.23
N VAL A 594 -19.85 -19.04 4.30
CA VAL A 594 -20.53 -20.28 4.68
C VAL A 594 -21.12 -20.07 6.07
N LEU A 595 -22.42 -19.88 6.13
CA LEU A 595 -23.11 -19.33 7.29
C LEU A 595 -24.17 -20.30 7.85
N THR A 596 -24.16 -20.50 9.17
CA THR A 596 -25.28 -21.10 9.91
C THR A 596 -26.03 -20.04 10.68
N ARG A 597 -27.29 -20.30 11.04
CA ARG A 597 -27.96 -19.46 12.05
C ARG A 597 -27.37 -19.73 13.44
N GLY A 598 -27.07 -18.65 14.15
CA GLY A 598 -26.72 -18.68 15.56
C GLY A 598 -27.83 -19.32 16.40
N GLY A 599 -27.48 -19.74 17.61
CA GLY A 599 -28.41 -20.30 18.58
C GLY A 599 -28.16 -19.75 19.98
N THR A 600 -29.00 -20.10 20.95
CA THR A 600 -28.78 -19.69 22.35
C THR A 600 -27.47 -20.20 22.93
N GLY A 601 -26.90 -21.28 22.38
CA GLY A 601 -25.57 -21.78 22.78
C GLY A 601 -24.44 -20.79 22.44
N LEU A 602 -24.62 -19.97 21.41
CA LEU A 602 -23.57 -19.07 20.92
C LEU A 602 -23.17 -18.04 21.99
N SER A 603 -24.06 -17.60 22.87
CA SER A 603 -23.73 -16.67 23.97
C SER A 603 -23.29 -17.38 25.26
N VAL A 604 -23.27 -18.71 25.26
CA VAL A 604 -22.93 -19.54 26.43
C VAL A 604 -21.53 -20.11 26.30
N HIS A 605 -21.10 -20.44 25.08
CA HIS A 605 -19.73 -20.82 24.79
C HIS A 605 -18.78 -19.62 24.88
N GLU A 606 -17.48 -19.90 24.98
CA GLU A 606 -16.42 -18.89 25.00
C GLU A 606 -16.14 -18.30 23.60
N SER A 607 -16.30 -19.11 22.56
CA SER A 607 -16.04 -18.74 21.17
C SER A 607 -17.05 -19.34 20.19
N VAL A 608 -17.08 -18.77 18.98
CA VAL A 608 -17.91 -19.26 17.88
C VAL A 608 -17.49 -20.67 17.46
N ASP A 609 -16.20 -20.98 17.36
CA ASP A 609 -15.69 -22.33 17.07
C ASP A 609 -16.29 -23.37 18.03
N LYS A 610 -16.27 -23.09 19.35
CA LYS A 610 -16.88 -24.00 20.35
C LYS A 610 -18.38 -24.18 20.16
N PHE A 611 -19.10 -23.11 19.83
CA PHE A 611 -20.51 -23.22 19.46
C PHE A 611 -20.72 -24.09 18.20
N LEU A 612 -19.88 -23.94 17.18
CA LEU A 612 -19.97 -24.71 15.94
C LEU A 612 -19.69 -26.19 16.20
N GLN A 613 -18.65 -26.51 16.98
CA GLN A 613 -18.32 -27.88 17.40
C GLN A 613 -19.46 -28.53 18.19
N ASP A 614 -19.95 -27.87 19.24
CA ASP A 614 -20.88 -28.48 20.19
C ASP A 614 -22.34 -28.45 19.72
N ASN A 615 -22.76 -27.38 19.05
CA ASN A 615 -24.15 -27.18 18.65
C ASN A 615 -24.42 -27.42 17.16
N ARG A 616 -23.38 -27.45 16.33
CA ARG A 616 -23.46 -27.67 14.88
C ARG A 616 -22.46 -28.75 14.38
N PRO A 617 -22.26 -29.88 15.09
CA PRO A 617 -21.14 -30.80 14.81
C PRO A 617 -21.12 -31.35 13.37
N GLN A 618 -22.29 -31.68 12.81
CA GLN A 618 -22.39 -32.21 11.44
C GLN A 618 -22.14 -31.16 10.36
N PHE A 619 -22.43 -29.89 10.66
CA PHE A 619 -22.09 -28.79 9.78
C PHE A 619 -20.60 -28.52 9.88
N TRP A 620 -20.09 -28.35 11.11
CA TRP A 620 -18.70 -28.04 11.37
C TRP A 620 -17.73 -29.05 10.77
N SER A 621 -17.98 -30.36 10.97
CA SER A 621 -17.15 -31.45 10.44
C SER A 621 -17.01 -31.48 8.92
N GLU A 622 -17.89 -30.78 8.18
CA GLU A 622 -17.87 -30.75 6.72
C GLU A 622 -17.36 -29.40 6.17
N VAL A 623 -17.29 -28.36 7.01
CA VAL A 623 -16.93 -26.99 6.56
C VAL A 623 -15.62 -26.47 7.11
N HIS A 624 -15.17 -26.93 8.29
CA HIS A 624 -14.04 -26.30 9.02
C HIS A 624 -12.77 -26.14 8.18
N ASP A 625 -12.45 -27.14 7.34
CA ASP A 625 -11.26 -27.16 6.47
C ASP A 625 -11.50 -26.62 5.05
N LEU A 626 -12.67 -26.03 4.75
CA LEU A 626 -12.96 -25.47 3.43
C LEU A 626 -11.93 -24.39 3.05
N PRO A 627 -11.33 -24.47 1.85
CA PRO A 627 -10.44 -23.42 1.37
C PRO A 627 -11.22 -22.17 0.96
N VAL A 628 -10.62 -20.99 1.13
CA VAL A 628 -11.10 -19.73 0.52
C VAL A 628 -12.58 -19.41 0.85
N ALA A 629 -13.01 -19.72 2.07
CA ALA A 629 -14.37 -19.41 2.55
C ALA A 629 -14.33 -18.85 3.97
N GLU A 630 -15.10 -17.78 4.19
CA GLU A 630 -15.36 -17.26 5.54
C GLU A 630 -16.47 -18.09 6.17
N ILE A 631 -16.31 -18.53 7.41
CA ILE A 631 -17.25 -19.45 8.08
C ILE A 631 -17.73 -18.79 9.36
N GLY A 632 -19.04 -18.82 9.61
CA GLY A 632 -19.57 -18.17 10.80
C GLY A 632 -21.03 -18.45 11.11
N ALA A 633 -21.52 -17.77 12.14
CA ALA A 633 -22.88 -17.82 12.62
C ALA A 633 -23.56 -16.45 12.51
N VAL A 634 -24.81 -16.44 12.05
CA VAL A 634 -25.59 -15.21 11.86
C VAL A 634 -26.53 -14.97 13.02
N THR A 635 -26.57 -13.72 13.49
CA THR A 635 -27.55 -13.21 14.46
C THR A 635 -28.07 -11.84 14.01
N ALA A 636 -28.98 -11.24 14.79
CA ALA A 636 -29.40 -9.85 14.58
C ALA A 636 -28.38 -8.83 15.13
N ASN A 637 -27.27 -9.29 15.71
CA ASN A 637 -26.18 -8.47 16.22
C ASN A 637 -24.97 -8.48 15.29
N GLY A 638 -25.08 -9.10 14.11
CA GLY A 638 -23.99 -9.25 13.16
C GLY A 638 -23.73 -10.71 12.78
N ILE A 639 -22.71 -10.86 11.95
CA ILE A 639 -22.11 -12.12 11.55
C ILE A 639 -20.90 -12.35 12.44
N HIS A 640 -20.89 -13.49 13.10
CA HIS A 640 -19.83 -13.89 14.03
C HIS A 640 -19.02 -14.98 13.34
N GLU A 641 -17.78 -14.66 12.98
CA GLU A 641 -16.86 -15.58 12.33
C GLU A 641 -16.39 -16.67 13.29
N TRP A 642 -15.90 -17.78 12.75
CA TRP A 642 -15.49 -18.94 13.54
C TRP A 642 -14.47 -18.62 14.65
N TRP A 643 -13.60 -17.63 14.44
CA TRP A 643 -12.55 -17.22 15.37
C TRP A 643 -13.00 -16.17 16.38
N ASP A 644 -14.21 -15.62 16.25
CA ASP A 644 -14.70 -14.58 17.16
C ASP A 644 -14.93 -15.13 18.58
N ALA A 645 -14.73 -14.25 19.55
CA ALA A 645 -15.30 -14.45 20.87
C ALA A 645 -16.83 -14.46 20.78
N SER A 646 -17.46 -15.28 21.61
CA SER A 646 -18.91 -15.38 21.62
C SER A 646 -19.58 -14.06 22.03
N PRO A 647 -20.64 -13.60 21.33
CA PRO A 647 -21.32 -12.35 21.67
C PRO A 647 -22.01 -12.44 23.02
N THR A 648 -21.89 -11.38 23.82
CA THR A 648 -22.50 -11.28 25.17
C THR A 648 -24.03 -11.27 25.16
N SER A 649 -24.64 -10.86 24.03
CA SER A 649 -26.08 -10.90 23.83
C SER A 649 -26.43 -11.29 22.40
N ILE A 650 -27.55 -12.00 22.24
CA ILE A 650 -28.01 -12.47 20.94
C ILE A 650 -29.47 -12.07 20.73
N SER A 651 -29.73 -11.50 19.56
CA SER A 651 -31.06 -11.26 19.02
C SER A 651 -31.23 -12.05 17.72
N PHE A 652 -32.48 -12.33 17.36
CA PHE A 652 -32.86 -12.94 16.08
C PHE A 652 -33.96 -12.14 15.37
N ALA A 653 -34.00 -10.84 15.60
CA ALA A 653 -34.95 -9.95 14.95
C ALA A 653 -34.79 -10.03 13.41
N PRO A 654 -35.81 -10.46 12.64
CA PRO A 654 -35.66 -10.76 11.22
C PRO A 654 -35.13 -9.58 10.40
N ARG A 655 -35.62 -8.36 10.67
CA ARG A 655 -35.20 -7.16 9.96
C ARG A 655 -33.75 -6.77 10.25
N ALA A 656 -33.25 -7.03 11.46
CA ALA A 656 -31.87 -6.77 11.79
C ALA A 656 -30.96 -7.79 11.09
N ILE A 657 -31.27 -9.09 11.16
CA ILE A 657 -30.56 -10.14 10.38
C ILE A 657 -30.51 -9.76 8.89
N GLN A 658 -31.62 -9.29 8.33
CA GLN A 658 -31.67 -8.85 6.95
C GLN A 658 -30.68 -7.71 6.67
N ASN A 659 -30.67 -6.66 7.49
CA ASN A 659 -29.75 -5.54 7.32
C ASN A 659 -28.28 -6.01 7.39
N GLU A 660 -27.93 -6.79 8.42
CA GLU A 660 -26.56 -7.31 8.60
C GLU A 660 -26.09 -8.14 7.40
N LEU A 661 -26.95 -9.04 6.89
CA LEU A 661 -26.59 -9.85 5.73
C LEU A 661 -26.56 -9.05 4.43
N GLN A 662 -27.42 -8.05 4.25
CA GLN A 662 -27.34 -7.20 3.06
C GLN A 662 -26.04 -6.40 3.04
N GLU A 663 -25.65 -5.82 4.17
CA GLU A 663 -24.40 -5.07 4.29
C GLU A 663 -23.19 -5.99 4.10
N TYR A 664 -23.14 -7.14 4.78
CA TYR A 664 -22.03 -8.07 4.63
C TYR A 664 -21.93 -8.62 3.20
N CYS A 665 -23.03 -9.16 2.65
CA CYS A 665 -23.04 -9.80 1.34
C CYS A 665 -22.79 -8.84 0.18
N ALA A 666 -22.90 -7.52 0.36
CA ALA A 666 -22.55 -6.55 -0.67
C ALA A 666 -21.06 -6.62 -1.09
N ARG A 667 -20.21 -7.27 -0.29
CA ARG A 667 -18.79 -7.52 -0.58
C ARG A 667 -18.44 -9.00 -0.86
N TYR A 668 -19.45 -9.85 -1.11
CA TYR A 668 -19.29 -11.28 -1.39
C TYR A 668 -20.02 -11.69 -2.67
N GLN A 669 -19.42 -12.59 -3.45
CA GLN A 669 -20.04 -13.11 -4.67
C GLN A 669 -21.04 -14.24 -4.38
N ASP A 670 -20.80 -15.01 -3.32
CA ASP A 670 -21.64 -16.16 -2.96
C ASP A 670 -21.77 -16.31 -1.43
N VAL A 671 -22.97 -16.64 -0.97
CA VAL A 671 -23.24 -17.06 0.41
C VAL A 671 -23.92 -18.43 0.42
N PHE A 672 -23.34 -19.36 1.16
CA PHE A 672 -23.85 -20.72 1.37
C PHE A 672 -24.44 -20.82 2.77
N ILE A 673 -25.71 -21.15 2.86
CA ILE A 673 -26.47 -21.20 4.09
C ILE A 673 -26.75 -22.65 4.48
N ASP A 674 -26.47 -22.99 5.73
CA ASP A 674 -26.83 -24.26 6.38
C ASP A 674 -28.36 -24.40 6.48
N GLY A 675 -28.96 -24.99 5.45
CA GLY A 675 -30.40 -25.19 5.29
C GLY A 675 -31.03 -26.03 6.40
N LYS A 676 -30.26 -26.96 6.96
CA LYS A 676 -30.70 -27.83 8.04
C LYS A 676 -30.96 -27.09 9.33
N ASN A 677 -30.13 -26.11 9.65
CA ASN A 677 -30.28 -25.30 10.85
C ASN A 677 -31.03 -23.99 10.58
N TRP A 678 -31.19 -23.60 9.31
CA TRP A 678 -31.86 -22.37 8.94
C TRP A 678 -32.38 -22.35 7.51
N THR A 679 -33.69 -22.12 7.38
CA THR A 679 -34.32 -21.78 6.09
C THR A 679 -34.75 -20.31 6.10
N PRO A 680 -33.99 -19.40 5.46
CA PRO A 680 -34.37 -18.00 5.27
C PRO A 680 -35.75 -17.83 4.60
N GLU A 681 -36.48 -16.78 4.97
CA GLU A 681 -37.69 -16.37 4.23
C GLU A 681 -37.31 -15.85 2.84
N LYS A 682 -38.24 -15.94 1.87
CA LYS A 682 -37.98 -15.56 0.47
C LYS A 682 -37.58 -14.10 0.34
N GLU A 683 -38.21 -13.24 1.14
CA GLU A 683 -37.94 -11.80 1.20
C GLU A 683 -36.49 -11.51 1.61
N LEU A 684 -35.92 -12.30 2.53
CA LEU A 684 -34.53 -12.18 2.94
C LEU A 684 -33.58 -12.61 1.81
N VAL A 685 -33.89 -13.71 1.13
CA VAL A 685 -33.09 -14.18 -0.02
C VAL A 685 -33.06 -13.13 -1.12
N GLU A 686 -34.22 -12.59 -1.52
CA GLU A 686 -34.33 -11.53 -2.53
C GLU A 686 -33.59 -10.26 -2.11
N ALA A 687 -33.60 -9.92 -0.82
CA ALA A 687 -32.90 -8.77 -0.27
C ALA A 687 -31.37 -8.94 -0.39
N ILE A 688 -30.83 -10.13 -0.12
CA ILE A 688 -29.41 -10.42 -0.29
C ILE A 688 -29.04 -10.46 -1.78
N GLU A 689 -29.81 -11.14 -2.62
CA GLU A 689 -29.55 -11.22 -4.07
C GLU A 689 -29.55 -9.84 -4.75
N SER A 690 -30.31 -8.87 -4.22
CA SER A 690 -30.31 -7.49 -4.71
C SER A 690 -28.97 -6.76 -4.57
N THR A 691 -28.06 -7.28 -3.74
CA THR A 691 -26.69 -6.76 -3.56
C THR A 691 -25.70 -7.32 -4.61
N GLY A 692 -26.13 -8.30 -5.41
CA GLY A 692 -25.27 -9.03 -6.36
C GLY A 692 -24.67 -10.33 -5.81
N CYS A 693 -24.90 -10.64 -4.53
CA CYS A 693 -24.47 -11.90 -3.91
C CYS A 693 -25.43 -13.06 -4.23
N ASN A 694 -24.90 -14.17 -4.74
CA ASN A 694 -25.71 -15.38 -4.98
C ASN A 694 -25.97 -16.13 -3.67
N VAL A 695 -27.21 -16.55 -3.44
CA VAL A 695 -27.59 -17.28 -2.22
C VAL A 695 -27.83 -18.76 -2.50
N HIS A 696 -27.14 -19.63 -1.77
CA HIS A 696 -27.26 -21.08 -1.86
C HIS A 696 -27.74 -21.64 -0.52
N ILE A 697 -28.94 -22.22 -0.45
CA ILE A 697 -29.47 -22.83 0.78
C ILE A 697 -29.43 -24.35 0.60
N ILE A 698 -28.64 -25.05 1.43
CA ILE A 698 -28.37 -26.48 1.26
C ILE A 698 -28.56 -27.22 2.59
N ASP A 699 -29.42 -28.24 2.59
CA ASP A 699 -29.81 -28.98 3.81
C ASP A 699 -28.76 -30.01 4.26
N ASP A 700 -28.08 -30.69 3.33
CA ASP A 700 -27.04 -31.66 3.68
C ASP A 700 -25.67 -30.98 3.73
N PRO A 701 -24.98 -30.97 4.88
CA PRO A 701 -23.65 -30.36 4.99
C PRO A 701 -22.61 -30.89 4.00
N ARG A 702 -22.72 -32.15 3.55
CA ARG A 702 -21.83 -32.72 2.53
C ARG A 702 -22.11 -32.14 1.14
N ASP A 703 -23.39 -31.98 0.82
CA ASP A 703 -23.79 -31.32 -0.43
C ASP A 703 -23.39 -29.83 -0.40
N LEU A 704 -23.44 -29.19 0.78
CA LEU A 704 -22.96 -27.83 0.98
C LEU A 704 -21.46 -27.74 0.70
N ARG A 705 -20.65 -28.59 1.34
CA ARG A 705 -19.21 -28.71 1.07
C ARG A 705 -18.94 -28.90 -0.43
N ALA A 706 -19.61 -29.86 -1.06
CA ALA A 706 -19.44 -30.15 -2.47
C ALA A 706 -19.80 -28.95 -3.36
N ALA A 707 -20.81 -28.16 -2.98
CA ALA A 707 -21.20 -26.95 -3.71
C ALA A 707 -20.14 -25.85 -3.60
N VAL A 708 -19.56 -25.64 -2.40
CA VAL A 708 -18.47 -24.67 -2.19
C VAL A 708 -17.23 -25.07 -2.98
N LEU A 709 -16.80 -26.34 -2.89
CA LEU A 709 -15.63 -26.83 -3.62
C LEU A 709 -15.85 -26.75 -5.14
N LYS A 710 -17.05 -27.10 -5.61
CA LYS A 710 -17.41 -26.95 -7.02
C LYS A 710 -17.37 -25.50 -7.49
N ARG A 711 -17.72 -24.53 -6.64
CA ARG A 711 -17.67 -23.09 -6.96
C ARG A 711 -16.22 -22.60 -7.19
N LEU A 712 -15.25 -23.29 -6.59
CA LEU A 712 -13.81 -23.09 -6.77
C LEU A 712 -13.20 -23.98 -7.86
N ASP A 713 -13.99 -24.83 -8.52
CA ASP A 713 -13.52 -25.88 -9.46
C ASP A 713 -12.59 -26.91 -8.79
N TYR A 714 -12.87 -27.24 -7.53
CA TYR A 714 -12.13 -28.22 -6.73
C TYR A 714 -12.93 -29.52 -6.55
N ASP A 715 -12.23 -30.65 -6.42
CA ASP A 715 -12.82 -31.96 -6.16
C ASP A 715 -13.48 -32.06 -4.78
N SER A 716 -14.47 -32.94 -4.61
CA SER A 716 -15.22 -33.07 -3.35
C SER A 716 -14.39 -33.61 -2.17
N GLU A 717 -13.34 -34.38 -2.46
CA GLU A 717 -12.36 -34.87 -1.48
C GLU A 717 -11.10 -34.00 -1.47
N PHE A 718 -11.27 -32.69 -1.66
CA PHE A 718 -10.17 -31.74 -1.83
C PHE A 718 -9.07 -31.93 -0.77
N VAL A 719 -7.83 -32.20 -1.20
CA VAL A 719 -6.62 -32.12 -0.37
C VAL A 719 -5.62 -31.26 -1.15
N PRO A 720 -4.88 -30.34 -0.50
CA PRO A 720 -3.78 -29.66 -1.19
C PRO A 720 -2.78 -30.70 -1.71
N GLU A 721 -2.76 -30.92 -3.03
CA GLU A 721 -1.78 -31.80 -3.65
C GLU A 721 -0.49 -31.01 -3.88
N PRO A 722 0.70 -31.61 -3.60
CA PRO A 722 1.95 -31.06 -4.11
C PRO A 722 1.82 -30.91 -5.61
N MET A 723 2.08 -29.72 -6.16
CA MET A 723 2.23 -29.61 -7.61
C MET A 723 3.42 -30.50 -8.00
N MET A 724 3.13 -31.68 -8.53
CA MET A 724 4.16 -32.49 -9.16
C MET A 724 4.71 -31.65 -10.30
N GLN A 725 5.94 -31.15 -10.16
CA GLN A 725 6.71 -30.64 -11.28
C GLN A 725 6.65 -31.70 -12.39
N SER A 726 6.01 -31.35 -13.49
CA SER A 726 6.18 -32.05 -14.76
C SER A 726 7.61 -31.78 -15.27
N GLY A 727 8.60 -32.36 -14.60
CA GLY A 727 10.00 -32.02 -14.87
C GLY A 727 11.09 -32.87 -14.23
N LEU A 728 10.78 -33.81 -13.33
CA LEU A 728 11.79 -34.72 -12.77
C LEU A 728 11.35 -36.18 -12.88
N SER A 729 11.18 -36.65 -14.11
CA SER A 729 11.50 -38.04 -14.45
C SER A 729 12.71 -38.00 -15.39
N ASP A 730 13.80 -38.62 -14.94
CA ASP A 730 15.09 -38.82 -15.62
C ASP A 730 16.02 -37.61 -15.68
N TYR A 731 16.90 -37.47 -14.66
CA TYR A 731 18.37 -37.56 -14.84
C TYR A 731 19.08 -37.88 -13.52
#